data_AF-A0A318ITL3-F1
#
_entry.id   AF-A0A318ITL3-F1
#
_cell.length_a   1.000
_cell.length_b   1.000
_cell.length_c   1.000
_cell.angle_alpha   90.00
_cell.angle_beta   90.00
_cell.angle_gamma   90.00
#
_symmetry.space_group_name_H-M   'P 1'
#
loop_
_entity.id
_entity.type
_entity.pdbx_description
1 polymer ?
#
loop_
_entity_poly.entity_id
_entity_poly.type
_entity_poly.pdbx_seq_one_letter_code
_entity_poly.pdbx_strand_id
1 'polypeptide(L)'
;MHRFRLPFFLAILAGLFSKNTHAACADALLGDFASEKNGPAIIRIEKAGGELTYRMQTEKQQWDANVKKSGVVSPDKLAQLLKDESLLKTSCAIWVDSGVLMKLPVGTALQVSTATQKSYMAKEATTGYVYYIMQGFMLEAIDLYPVAAKGISPAAPEPLKKRPEGKEIPDAAAICPGKRLPDMEQAAFNNLRASTKDWFRKRSPQQQLEFICGQWLHAEMLRFPGMSAKDEKTRTAILENFLELLQAGQIPRDENGEAQWLNAGIALLKGNHDWNTVVALQKEFYDLFDQAVFPHLTVPASHENSYTNTELLKLTRFMPAEQALRVLKKFNEKGFLAKSQENPENRPYTMSPVAMELLHFHPDLGTVPAPVLDFLFSQAGADAANDRELMRNAVSTKNADAIQQLLKRGANPLGREVLSRAWNTPAYPSLLAAALTQHATAKTNTLLPQIEAEAVLSRILATRDYEKKIAWQEVDFLVSAGADINHLFEQNKPENIGVYAHMRPVTTMQLIEHGLRLDKNHVYDDGKYKTSGELLPLYLRFEGYEPHREDLIRAMLSKYNNVNTASRCPNCLLVYPLDMVIKSGRADLVKTLLEFGANPNNVNKDGSLSFWQAIIKNQIDMLEMMAASTFKLNLHALDNKGISILAWANCLKADAAAAWLSKNGAPEIGREICAKLQ
;
A
#
# COMPACT_ATOMS: atom_id res chain seq x y z
N MET A 1 -12.49 67.79 47.92
CA MET A 1 -11.48 66.72 47.74
C MET A 1 -10.69 67.02 46.47
N HIS A 2 -9.36 67.05 46.61
CA HIS A 2 -8.25 66.92 45.64
C HIS A 2 -8.51 67.07 44.12
N ARG A 3 -7.61 67.61 43.29
CA ARG A 3 -6.33 68.35 43.37
C ARG A 3 -6.00 68.75 41.91
N PHE A 4 -5.47 69.96 41.71
CA PHE A 4 -4.42 70.37 40.75
C PHE A 4 -4.23 69.66 39.38
N ARG A 5 -4.13 70.45 38.29
CA ARG A 5 -2.84 70.96 37.73
C ARG A 5 -3.03 71.89 36.51
N LEU A 6 -2.36 73.04 36.57
CA LEU A 6 -1.99 73.97 35.48
C LEU A 6 -0.81 73.39 34.64
N PRO A 7 -0.39 74.01 33.52
CA PRO A 7 -0.01 73.31 32.30
C PRO A 7 1.49 73.23 32.04
N PHE A 8 1.83 72.32 31.13
CA PHE A 8 3.02 72.28 30.30
C PHE A 8 3.35 73.65 29.71
N PHE A 9 4.52 74.21 29.98
CA PHE A 9 5.36 74.96 29.03
C PHE A 9 6.71 75.34 29.69
N LEU A 10 7.70 74.46 29.56
CA LEU A 10 9.13 74.82 29.58
C LEU A 10 9.93 73.65 28.98
N ALA A 11 9.76 73.47 27.67
CA ALA A 11 10.66 72.68 26.84
C ALA A 11 11.53 73.69 26.08
N ILE A 12 12.77 73.89 26.54
CA ILE A 12 13.98 74.33 25.80
C ILE A 12 15.05 74.47 26.89
N LEU A 13 15.97 73.49 26.96
CA LEU A 13 17.31 73.47 27.63
C LEU A 13 17.75 72.11 28.21
N ALA A 14 17.17 70.98 27.77
CA ALA A 14 17.70 69.63 28.08
C ALA A 14 18.26 68.87 26.85
N GLY A 15 18.41 69.53 25.70
CA GLY A 15 18.81 68.91 24.43
C GLY A 15 20.29 69.00 24.06
N LEU A 16 21.10 69.73 24.83
CA LEU A 16 22.52 70.00 24.48
C LEU A 16 23.54 69.31 25.40
N PHE A 17 23.13 68.77 26.54
CA PHE A 17 24.03 68.05 27.46
C PHE A 17 24.04 66.52 27.28
N SER A 18 23.13 65.94 26.48
CA SER A 18 23.09 64.48 26.28
C SER A 18 23.94 63.97 25.11
N LYS A 19 24.15 64.77 24.05
CA LYS A 19 24.91 64.32 22.86
C LYS A 19 26.42 64.15 23.14
N ASN A 20 27.01 65.05 23.92
CA ASN A 20 28.46 65.03 24.20
C ASN A 20 28.88 63.92 25.17
N THR A 21 28.00 63.50 26.09
CA THR A 21 28.29 62.41 27.04
C THR A 21 28.14 61.02 26.41
N HIS A 22 27.19 60.85 25.48
CA HIS A 22 26.99 59.58 24.77
C HIS A 22 28.12 59.27 23.77
N ALA A 23 28.60 60.26 23.02
CA ALA A 23 29.71 60.08 22.08
C ALA A 23 31.03 59.77 22.81
N ALA A 24 31.34 60.51 23.88
CA ALA A 24 32.52 60.28 24.72
C ALA A 24 32.49 58.89 25.39
N CYS A 25 31.30 58.42 25.79
CA CYS A 25 31.12 57.08 26.32
C CYS A 25 31.39 55.99 25.26
N ALA A 26 30.76 56.11 24.08
CA ALA A 26 30.99 55.17 22.98
C ALA A 26 32.48 55.09 22.58
N ASP A 27 33.18 56.23 22.56
CA ASP A 27 34.61 56.31 22.24
C ASP A 27 35.52 55.66 23.30
N ALA A 28 35.13 55.71 24.57
CA ALA A 28 35.91 55.16 25.67
C ALA A 28 35.95 53.62 25.71
N LEU A 29 35.07 52.96 24.95
CA LEU A 29 34.92 51.51 24.87
C LEU A 29 35.32 50.94 23.49
N LEU A 30 35.83 51.77 22.58
CA LEU A 30 36.35 51.28 21.30
C LEU A 30 37.64 50.47 21.51
N GLY A 31 37.76 49.36 20.78
CA GLY A 31 38.94 48.51 20.80
C GLY A 31 38.64 47.02 20.99
N ASP A 32 39.70 46.28 21.25
CA ASP A 32 39.67 44.82 21.44
C ASP A 32 39.89 44.47 22.91
N PHE A 33 39.12 43.50 23.40
CA PHE A 33 39.12 43.09 24.80
C PHE A 33 39.31 41.57 24.92
N ALA A 34 40.16 41.15 25.84
CA ALA A 34 40.46 39.75 26.19
C ALA A 34 40.06 39.45 27.63
N SER A 35 39.77 38.19 27.97
CA SER A 35 39.53 37.74 29.37
C SER A 35 40.80 37.64 30.21
N GLU A 36 41.98 37.69 29.58
CA GLU A 36 43.28 37.59 30.23
C GLU A 36 44.25 38.63 29.66
N LYS A 37 45.22 39.06 30.49
CA LYS A 37 46.24 40.04 30.09
C LYS A 37 47.07 39.47 28.92
N ASN A 38 47.11 40.19 27.80
CA ASN A 38 47.76 39.78 26.55
C ASN A 38 47.14 38.54 25.86
N GLY A 39 45.94 38.11 26.26
CA GLY A 39 45.20 37.01 25.63
C GLY A 39 44.61 37.37 24.26
N PRO A 40 43.98 36.40 23.57
CA PRO A 40 43.26 36.67 22.33
C PRO A 40 42.03 37.56 22.58
N ALA A 41 41.77 38.49 21.67
CA ALA A 41 40.58 39.32 21.73
C ALA A 41 39.31 38.46 21.58
N ILE A 42 38.41 38.56 22.56
CA ILE A 42 37.13 37.86 22.58
C ILE A 42 35.95 38.80 22.28
N ILE A 43 36.14 40.11 22.44
CA ILE A 43 35.16 41.16 22.10
C ILE A 43 35.88 42.24 21.31
N ARG A 44 35.26 42.71 20.22
CA ARG A 44 35.72 43.86 19.43
C ARG A 44 34.61 44.89 19.34
N ILE A 45 34.94 46.16 19.55
CA ILE A 45 34.02 47.29 19.48
C ILE A 45 34.58 48.35 18.54
N GLU A 46 33.77 48.72 17.55
CA GLU A 46 34.16 49.59 16.44
C GLU A 46 33.03 50.56 16.07
N LYS A 47 33.38 51.64 15.38
CA LYS A 47 32.39 52.50 14.69
C LYS A 47 32.28 52.10 13.22
N ALA A 48 31.08 51.68 12.81
CA ALA A 48 30.77 51.37 11.42
C ALA A 48 29.61 52.27 10.94
N GLY A 49 29.82 53.05 9.86
CA GLY A 49 28.78 53.95 9.33
C GLY A 49 28.32 55.04 10.30
N GLY A 50 29.15 55.40 11.29
CA GLY A 50 28.81 56.37 12.34
C GLY A 50 28.07 55.77 13.55
N GLU A 51 27.76 54.47 13.52
CA GLU A 51 27.11 53.76 14.63
C GLU A 51 28.10 52.89 15.42
N LEU A 52 27.81 52.69 16.70
CA LEU A 52 28.59 51.80 17.57
C LEU A 52 28.21 50.34 17.28
N THR A 53 29.22 49.51 17.05
CA THR A 53 29.05 48.09 16.72
C THR A 53 29.99 47.22 17.53
N TYR A 54 29.61 45.97 17.73
CA TYR A 54 30.43 44.98 18.41
C TYR A 54 30.37 43.60 17.75
N ARG A 55 31.37 42.78 18.04
CA ARG A 55 31.46 41.36 17.67
C ARG A 55 32.09 40.59 18.83
N MET A 56 31.69 39.33 18.97
CA MET A 56 32.22 38.43 20.01
C MET A 56 32.71 37.14 19.36
N GLN A 57 33.71 36.50 19.97
CA GLN A 57 34.11 35.15 19.57
C GLN A 57 33.15 34.10 20.14
N THR A 58 32.90 33.06 19.35
CA THR A 58 32.25 31.83 19.80
C THR A 58 33.17 31.03 20.74
N GLU A 59 32.63 30.02 21.41
CA GLU A 59 33.40 29.09 22.28
C GLU A 59 34.59 28.42 21.55
N LYS A 60 34.55 28.36 20.21
CA LYS A 60 35.62 27.82 19.36
C LYS A 60 36.64 28.88 18.91
N GLN A 61 36.66 30.06 19.53
CA GLN A 61 37.54 31.20 19.17
C GLN A 61 37.37 31.70 17.72
N GLN A 62 36.17 31.53 17.15
CA GLN A 62 35.83 32.07 15.84
C GLN A 62 34.98 33.33 16.01
N TRP A 63 35.33 34.41 15.31
CA TRP A 63 34.53 35.65 15.31
C TRP A 63 33.12 35.39 14.77
N ASP A 64 32.10 35.95 15.43
CA ASP A 64 30.74 35.98 14.89
C ASP A 64 30.77 36.62 13.48
N ALA A 65 30.16 35.94 12.52
CA ALA A 65 30.08 36.39 11.13
C ALA A 65 29.28 37.70 11.00
N ASN A 66 28.43 38.01 11.98
CA ASN A 66 27.56 39.17 11.96
C ASN A 66 28.09 40.31 12.84
N VAL A 67 28.10 41.53 12.30
CA VAL A 67 28.27 42.75 13.10
C VAL A 67 26.97 43.03 13.84
N LYS A 68 27.04 43.23 15.16
CA LYS A 68 25.88 43.60 15.98
C LYS A 68 25.95 45.08 16.30
N LYS A 69 24.82 45.80 16.16
CA LYS A 69 24.72 47.20 16.60
C LYS A 69 24.65 47.22 18.13
N SER A 70 25.36 48.16 18.74
CA SER A 70 25.30 48.43 20.18
C SER A 70 24.70 49.81 20.44
N GLY A 71 24.09 49.97 21.61
CA GLY A 71 23.68 51.25 22.14
C GLY A 71 24.38 51.55 23.45
N VAL A 72 24.66 52.83 23.71
CA VAL A 72 25.10 53.29 25.02
C VAL A 72 23.99 53.04 26.04
N VAL A 73 24.33 52.48 27.20
CA VAL A 73 23.40 52.27 28.31
C VAL A 73 23.03 53.64 28.88
N SER A 74 21.74 53.91 29.06
CA SER A 74 21.29 55.19 29.61
C SER A 74 21.78 55.38 31.06
N PRO A 75 22.06 56.61 31.51
CA PRO A 75 22.52 56.89 32.87
C PRO A 75 21.64 56.26 33.95
N ASP A 76 20.32 56.30 33.81
CA ASP A 76 19.37 55.71 34.77
C ASP A 76 19.55 54.19 34.91
N LYS A 77 19.78 53.49 33.79
CA LYS A 77 20.01 52.05 33.79
C LYS A 77 21.39 51.71 34.35
N LEU A 78 22.40 52.53 34.04
CA LEU A 78 23.74 52.35 34.59
C LEU A 78 23.75 52.56 36.12
N ALA A 79 23.01 53.55 36.64
CA ALA A 79 22.84 53.77 38.07
C ALA A 79 22.18 52.57 38.76
N GLN A 80 21.16 51.97 38.13
CA GLN A 80 20.51 50.77 38.65
C GLN A 80 21.46 49.58 38.73
N LEU A 81 22.35 49.42 37.74
CA LEU A 81 23.33 48.34 37.70
C LEU A 81 24.44 48.53 38.74
N LEU A 82 24.95 49.76 38.89
CA LEU A 82 26.04 50.07 39.82
C LEU A 82 25.57 50.26 41.27
N LYS A 83 24.28 50.57 41.48
CA LYS A 83 23.71 50.95 42.79
C LYS A 83 24.44 52.11 43.48
N ASP A 84 25.16 52.92 42.70
CA ASP A 84 25.90 54.10 43.14
C ASP A 84 25.86 55.16 42.04
N GLU A 85 25.08 56.23 42.27
CA GLU A 85 24.93 57.32 41.32
C GLU A 85 26.20 58.19 41.19
N SER A 86 27.10 58.16 42.17
CA SER A 86 28.34 58.95 42.14
C SER A 86 29.28 58.50 41.00
N LEU A 87 29.17 57.23 40.60
CA LEU A 87 30.00 56.62 39.56
C LEU A 87 29.58 57.00 38.14
N LEU A 88 28.39 57.58 37.94
CA LEU A 88 27.86 57.91 36.60
C LEU A 88 28.73 58.89 35.80
N LYS A 89 29.53 59.72 36.48
CA LYS A 89 30.41 60.71 35.82
C LYS A 89 31.70 60.09 35.28
N THR A 90 32.12 58.97 35.86
CA THR A 90 33.40 58.30 35.57
C THR A 90 33.21 56.94 34.91
N SER A 91 31.95 56.54 34.72
CA SER A 91 31.54 55.24 34.22
C SER A 91 30.82 55.36 32.89
N CYS A 92 30.99 54.36 32.03
CA CYS A 92 30.34 54.26 30.74
C CYS A 92 29.98 52.79 30.46
N ALA A 93 28.88 52.53 29.79
CA ALA A 93 28.47 51.17 29.44
C ALA A 93 27.76 51.10 28.09
N ILE A 94 27.91 49.97 27.41
CA ILE A 94 27.23 49.66 26.15
C ILE A 94 26.57 48.28 26.22
N TRP A 95 25.49 48.07 25.47
CA TRP A 95 24.80 46.78 25.38
C TRP A 95 25.56 45.80 24.48
N VAL A 96 25.83 44.59 24.97
CA VAL A 96 26.42 43.50 24.18
C VAL A 96 25.78 42.17 24.57
N ASP A 97 25.46 41.32 23.61
CA ASP A 97 24.75 40.04 23.74
C ASP A 97 23.95 39.88 25.06
N SER A 98 24.37 38.99 25.96
CA SER A 98 23.66 38.70 27.21
C SER A 98 24.01 39.63 28.38
N GLY A 99 24.45 40.86 28.13
CA GLY A 99 24.91 41.76 29.20
C GLY A 99 25.27 43.17 28.77
N VAL A 100 26.15 43.80 29.55
CA VAL A 100 26.72 45.13 29.28
C VAL A 100 28.24 45.10 29.41
N LEU A 101 28.93 45.76 28.48
CA LEU A 101 30.35 46.05 28.65
C LEU A 101 30.48 47.43 29.28
N MET A 102 31.22 47.51 30.39
CA MET A 102 31.35 48.73 31.19
C MET A 102 32.81 49.14 31.31
N LYS A 103 33.06 50.45 31.25
CA LYS A 103 34.28 51.09 31.73
C LYS A 103 33.96 51.75 33.06
N LEU A 104 34.65 51.33 34.12
CA LEU A 104 34.38 51.73 35.51
C LEU A 104 35.70 52.01 36.23
N PRO A 105 35.71 52.81 37.32
CA PRO A 105 36.87 52.91 38.20
C PRO A 105 37.28 51.55 38.77
N VAL A 106 38.58 51.27 38.81
CA VAL A 106 39.12 50.08 39.49
C VAL A 106 38.72 50.13 40.97
N GLY A 107 38.29 48.99 41.52
CA GLY A 107 37.74 48.88 42.88
C GLY A 107 36.22 49.04 42.94
N THR A 108 35.54 49.33 41.82
CA THR A 108 34.07 49.41 41.80
C THR A 108 33.46 48.04 42.14
N ALA A 109 32.68 47.97 43.21
CA ALA A 109 32.00 46.75 43.65
C ALA A 109 30.75 46.47 42.80
N LEU A 110 30.73 45.32 42.12
CA LEU A 110 29.61 44.84 41.32
C LEU A 110 28.93 43.65 42.00
N GLN A 111 27.61 43.58 41.93
CA GLN A 111 26.86 42.45 42.48
C GLN A 111 26.93 41.25 41.53
N VAL A 112 27.42 40.11 41.99
CA VAL A 112 27.48 38.85 41.24
C VAL A 112 26.80 37.72 42.02
N SER A 113 26.28 36.70 41.32
CA SER A 113 25.69 35.51 41.94
C SER A 113 26.78 34.66 42.59
N THR A 114 26.48 34.07 43.76
CA THR A 114 27.38 33.09 44.39
C THR A 114 27.44 31.79 43.57
N ALA A 115 28.46 30.96 43.79
CA ALA A 115 28.62 29.68 43.08
C ALA A 115 27.40 28.74 43.20
N THR A 116 26.63 28.84 44.29
CA THR A 116 25.39 28.07 44.50
C THR A 116 24.15 28.70 43.86
N GLN A 117 24.28 29.90 43.28
CA GLN A 117 23.22 30.67 42.64
C GLN A 117 22.03 31.02 43.57
N LYS A 118 22.22 30.91 44.89
CA LYS A 118 21.18 31.13 45.92
C LYS A 118 21.24 32.51 46.58
N SER A 119 22.33 33.26 46.38
CA SER A 119 22.54 34.59 46.95
C SER A 119 23.49 35.40 46.07
N TYR A 120 23.72 36.66 46.42
CA TYR A 120 24.64 37.55 45.73
C TYR A 120 25.81 37.96 46.62
N MET A 121 26.94 38.28 46.01
CA MET A 121 28.15 38.81 46.64
C MET A 121 28.71 39.98 45.84
N ALA A 122 29.56 40.80 46.46
CA ALA A 122 30.28 41.87 45.77
C ALA A 122 31.57 41.33 45.14
N LYS A 123 31.84 41.72 43.90
CA LYS A 123 33.11 41.52 43.19
C LYS A 123 33.63 42.87 42.72
N GLU A 124 34.84 43.23 43.12
CA GLU A 124 35.48 44.48 42.69
C GLU A 124 36.04 44.36 41.27
N ALA A 125 35.82 45.38 40.45
CA ALA A 125 36.42 45.51 39.12
C ALA A 125 37.93 45.74 39.26
N THR A 126 38.76 44.89 38.64
CA THR A 126 40.23 44.94 38.79
C THR A 126 40.93 45.59 37.59
N THR A 127 40.29 45.60 36.42
CA THR A 127 40.87 46.07 35.15
C THR A 127 40.32 47.41 34.69
N GLY A 128 39.19 47.84 35.26
CA GLY A 128 38.43 49.00 34.82
C GLY A 128 37.58 48.75 33.57
N TYR A 129 37.62 47.56 32.97
CA TYR A 129 36.72 47.12 31.91
C TYR A 129 36.04 45.82 32.34
N VAL A 130 34.72 45.82 32.41
CA VAL A 130 33.96 44.65 32.91
C VAL A 130 32.87 44.28 31.94
N TYR A 131 32.84 43.01 31.53
CA TYR A 131 31.67 42.43 30.90
C TYR A 131 30.75 41.85 31.97
N TYR A 132 29.58 42.47 32.12
CA TYR A 132 28.60 42.13 33.13
C TYR A 132 27.41 41.42 32.50
N ILE A 133 27.33 40.12 32.73
CA ILE A 133 26.38 39.19 32.13
C ILE A 133 25.14 39.09 33.01
N MET A 134 23.98 39.22 32.38
CA MET A 134 22.66 39.20 33.02
C MET A 134 21.78 38.14 32.33
N GLN A 135 21.90 36.89 32.74
CA GLN A 135 21.12 35.77 32.18
C GLN A 135 20.14 35.23 33.23
N GLY A 136 18.85 35.56 33.08
CA GLY A 136 17.83 35.18 34.06
C GLY A 136 18.10 35.78 35.44
N PHE A 137 18.31 34.92 36.45
CA PHE A 137 18.69 35.33 37.82
C PHE A 137 20.21 35.29 38.07
N MET A 138 21.01 35.01 37.03
CA MET A 138 22.47 34.93 37.13
C MET A 138 23.12 36.25 36.75
N LEU A 139 23.93 36.78 37.68
CA LEU A 139 24.76 37.96 37.49
C LEU A 139 26.22 37.54 37.55
N GLU A 140 26.97 37.78 36.48
CA GLU A 140 28.40 37.49 36.42
C GLU A 140 29.16 38.72 35.95
N ALA A 141 30.32 38.98 36.55
CA ALA A 141 31.21 40.08 36.15
C ALA A 141 32.56 39.51 35.74
N ILE A 142 32.92 39.67 34.47
CA ILE A 142 34.21 39.23 33.91
C ILE A 142 35.07 40.48 33.67
N ASP A 143 36.22 40.55 34.34
CA ASP A 143 37.23 41.57 34.07
C ASP A 143 37.84 41.36 32.69
N LEU A 144 38.05 42.44 31.96
CA LEU A 144 38.54 42.43 30.60
C LEU A 144 39.79 43.30 30.45
N TYR A 145 40.70 42.82 29.62
CA TYR A 145 41.95 43.49 29.32
C TYR A 145 41.89 44.08 27.91
N PRO A 146 42.08 45.40 27.75
CA PRO A 146 42.33 45.98 26.44
C PRO A 146 43.58 45.34 25.83
N VAL A 147 43.47 44.87 24.60
CA VAL A 147 44.58 44.21 23.87
C VAL A 147 44.79 44.87 22.51
N ALA A 148 45.99 44.73 21.96
CA ALA A 148 46.27 45.16 20.60
C ALA A 148 45.43 44.34 19.61
N ALA A 149 44.91 45.01 18.57
CA ALA A 149 44.12 44.34 17.54
C ALA A 149 44.92 43.23 16.87
N LYS A 150 44.46 41.97 17.00
CA LYS A 150 45.14 40.79 16.46
C LYS A 150 44.17 40.04 15.54
N GLY A 151 44.53 39.92 14.26
CA GLY A 151 43.70 39.31 13.20
C GLY A 151 42.87 40.32 12.41
N ILE A 152 42.62 40.01 11.13
CA ILE A 152 41.75 40.79 10.24
C ILE A 152 40.31 40.52 10.66
N SER A 153 39.57 41.54 11.11
CA SER A 153 38.11 41.41 11.22
C SER A 153 37.56 41.25 9.80
N PRO A 154 36.67 40.29 9.53
CA PRO A 154 35.93 40.26 8.28
C PRO A 154 35.27 41.61 8.03
N ALA A 155 35.26 42.10 6.79
CA ALA A 155 34.50 43.31 6.47
C ALA A 155 33.04 43.15 6.94
N ALA A 156 32.40 44.22 7.40
CA ALA A 156 30.97 44.17 7.65
C ALA A 156 30.27 43.63 6.38
N PRO A 157 29.27 42.74 6.50
CA PRO A 157 28.49 42.31 5.34
C PRO A 157 28.00 43.56 4.60
N GLU A 158 28.02 43.55 3.26
CA GLU A 158 27.51 44.67 2.49
C GLU A 158 26.12 45.08 3.01
N PRO A 159 25.87 46.37 3.27
CA PRO A 159 24.54 46.82 3.60
C PRO A 159 23.59 46.40 2.47
N LEU A 160 22.43 45.85 2.84
CA LEU A 160 21.40 45.46 1.88
C LEU A 160 21.17 46.59 0.89
N LYS A 161 21.28 46.29 -0.42
CA LYS A 161 21.10 47.28 -1.48
C LYS A 161 19.77 48.03 -1.25
N LYS A 162 19.83 49.36 -1.10
CA LYS A 162 18.63 50.21 -1.09
C LYS A 162 17.84 49.95 -2.38
N ARG A 163 16.54 49.65 -2.25
CA ARG A 163 15.67 49.47 -3.42
C ARG A 163 15.47 50.81 -4.15
N PRO A 164 15.27 50.79 -5.48
CA PRO A 164 14.89 51.98 -6.24
C PRO A 164 13.58 52.58 -5.72
N GLU A 165 13.42 53.90 -5.90
CA GLU A 165 12.20 54.66 -5.60
C GLU A 165 10.94 54.00 -6.20
N GLY A 166 9.87 53.86 -5.40
CA GLY A 166 8.61 53.21 -5.80
C GLY A 166 8.44 51.73 -5.38
N LYS A 167 9.38 51.18 -4.60
CA LYS A 167 9.35 49.78 -4.09
C LYS A 167 9.28 49.64 -2.56
N GLU A 168 8.67 50.59 -1.86
CA GLU A 168 8.58 50.61 -0.40
C GLU A 168 7.35 49.83 0.10
N ILE A 169 7.55 48.89 1.03
CA ILE A 169 6.47 48.20 1.76
C ILE A 169 6.11 49.07 2.97
N PRO A 170 4.83 49.11 3.42
CA PRO A 170 4.49 49.73 4.70
C PRO A 170 5.39 49.13 5.79
N ASP A 171 6.20 49.97 6.44
CA ASP A 171 7.30 49.63 7.33
C ASP A 171 8.55 49.04 6.65
N ALA A 172 9.39 49.94 6.10
CA ALA A 172 10.69 49.70 5.48
C ALA A 172 11.76 48.99 6.35
N ALA A 173 11.40 48.47 7.53
CA ALA A 173 12.28 47.78 8.48
C ALA A 173 12.05 46.25 8.55
N ALA A 174 11.10 45.69 7.78
CA ALA A 174 10.79 44.27 7.78
C ALA A 174 11.93 43.41 7.18
N ILE A 175 12.71 42.76 8.05
CA ILE A 175 13.73 41.77 7.67
C ILE A 175 13.14 40.37 7.82
N CYS A 176 13.10 39.61 6.73
CA CYS A 176 12.64 38.23 6.74
C CYS A 176 13.69 37.28 7.38
N PRO A 177 13.29 36.08 7.83
CA PRO A 177 14.23 35.03 8.21
C PRO A 177 15.32 34.81 7.16
N GLY A 178 16.56 34.60 7.64
CA GLY A 178 17.75 34.55 6.81
C GLY A 178 18.29 35.93 6.38
N LYS A 179 17.84 37.03 7.03
CA LYS A 179 18.22 38.42 6.73
C LYS A 179 17.91 38.86 5.29
N ARG A 180 16.82 38.32 4.73
CA ARG A 180 16.38 38.63 3.37
C ARG A 180 15.39 39.79 3.36
N LEU A 181 15.27 40.41 2.19
CA LEU A 181 14.15 41.29 1.90
C LEU A 181 12.88 40.46 1.63
N PRO A 182 11.68 41.03 1.84
CA PRO A 182 10.42 40.39 1.46
C PRO A 182 10.40 39.96 0.00
N ASP A 183 9.85 38.77 -0.24
CA ASP A 183 9.69 38.19 -1.59
C ASP A 183 8.62 38.97 -2.38
N MET A 184 7.58 39.49 -1.70
CA MET A 184 6.55 40.32 -2.34
C MET A 184 7.05 41.74 -2.59
N GLU A 185 6.86 42.24 -3.81
CA GLU A 185 7.09 43.66 -4.12
C GLU A 185 5.86 44.52 -3.82
N GLN A 186 6.05 45.83 -3.60
CA GLN A 186 4.93 46.73 -3.32
C GLN A 186 3.91 46.81 -4.46
N ALA A 187 4.38 46.84 -5.71
CA ALA A 187 3.50 46.83 -6.88
C ALA A 187 2.63 45.57 -6.92
N ALA A 188 3.23 44.41 -6.60
CA ALA A 188 2.52 43.15 -6.49
C ALA A 188 1.49 43.18 -5.35
N PHE A 189 1.86 43.69 -4.17
CA PHE A 189 0.94 43.86 -3.04
C PHE A 189 -0.26 44.77 -3.40
N ASN A 190 0.00 45.87 -4.11
CA ASN A 190 -1.05 46.80 -4.54
C ASN A 190 -2.06 46.12 -5.49
N ASN A 191 -1.58 45.20 -6.32
CA ASN A 191 -2.39 44.45 -7.28
C ASN A 191 -3.17 43.27 -6.68
N LEU A 192 -2.95 42.93 -5.40
CA LEU A 192 -3.75 41.92 -4.70
C LEU A 192 -5.23 42.34 -4.64
N ARG A 193 -6.12 41.35 -4.57
CA ARG A 193 -7.57 41.51 -4.39
C ARG A 193 -7.86 42.29 -3.10
N ALA A 194 -8.97 43.03 -3.11
CA ALA A 194 -9.39 43.83 -1.97
C ALA A 194 -9.56 42.98 -0.70
N SER A 195 -10.17 41.80 -0.83
CA SER A 195 -10.32 40.82 0.25
C SER A 195 -8.99 40.39 0.87
N THR A 196 -7.98 40.11 0.05
CA THR A 196 -6.63 39.71 0.50
C THR A 196 -5.94 40.85 1.25
N LYS A 197 -6.03 42.08 0.74
CA LYS A 197 -5.49 43.27 1.41
C LYS A 197 -6.19 43.58 2.74
N ASP A 198 -7.51 43.45 2.78
CA ASP A 198 -8.29 43.65 4.01
C ASP A 198 -8.03 42.56 5.04
N TRP A 199 -7.83 41.32 4.58
CA TRP A 199 -7.39 40.22 5.42
C TRP A 199 -6.01 40.52 6.02
N PHE A 200 -5.04 40.98 5.22
CA PHE A 200 -3.68 41.32 5.64
C PHE A 200 -3.66 42.40 6.73
N ARG A 201 -4.42 43.50 6.54
CA ARG A 201 -4.48 44.63 7.49
C ARG A 201 -5.00 44.22 8.88
N LYS A 202 -5.78 43.15 8.97
CA LYS A 202 -6.34 42.62 10.23
C LYS A 202 -5.39 41.67 10.97
N ARG A 203 -4.21 41.37 10.40
CA ARG A 203 -3.23 40.43 10.98
C ARG A 203 -2.24 41.13 11.92
N SER A 204 -1.63 40.34 12.81
CA SER A 204 -0.55 40.85 13.67
C SER A 204 0.68 41.25 12.83
N PRO A 205 1.57 42.11 13.32
CA PRO A 205 2.80 42.48 12.61
C PRO A 205 3.65 41.27 12.20
N GLN A 206 3.71 40.24 13.05
CA GLN A 206 4.42 39.00 12.74
C GLN A 206 3.77 38.24 11.57
N GLN A 207 2.44 38.11 11.56
CA GLN A 207 1.71 37.44 10.47
C GLN A 207 1.80 38.23 9.15
N GLN A 208 1.81 39.57 9.23
CA GLN A 208 2.05 40.42 8.07
C GLN A 208 3.46 40.19 7.51
N LEU A 209 4.46 40.07 8.38
CA LEU A 209 5.83 39.75 7.99
C LEU A 209 5.91 38.36 7.32
N GLU A 210 5.35 37.32 7.94
CA GLU A 210 5.29 35.97 7.36
C GLU A 210 4.60 35.96 5.97
N PHE A 211 3.58 36.80 5.79
CA PHE A 211 2.85 36.93 4.53
C PHE A 211 3.70 37.52 3.40
N ILE A 212 4.47 38.56 3.67
CA ILE A 212 5.31 39.19 2.64
C ILE A 212 6.64 38.43 2.42
N CYS A 213 7.03 37.58 3.37
CA CYS A 213 8.31 36.87 3.40
C CYS A 213 8.26 35.41 2.93
N GLY A 214 7.12 34.91 2.43
CA GLY A 214 7.01 33.56 1.87
C GLY A 214 6.58 32.47 2.85
N GLN A 215 6.67 32.73 4.17
CA GLN A 215 6.28 31.75 5.20
C GLN A 215 4.79 31.46 5.17
N TRP A 216 3.96 32.48 4.90
CA TRP A 216 2.53 32.28 4.83
C TRP A 216 2.14 31.35 3.69
N LEU A 217 2.69 31.56 2.48
CA LEU A 217 2.42 30.69 1.34
C LEU A 217 2.82 29.24 1.63
N HIS A 218 3.97 29.03 2.27
CA HIS A 218 4.42 27.71 2.69
C HIS A 218 3.48 27.07 3.72
N ALA A 219 3.13 27.81 4.77
CA ALA A 219 2.22 27.34 5.81
C ALA A 219 0.83 27.02 5.24
N GLU A 220 0.34 27.86 4.33
CA GLU A 220 -0.91 27.64 3.62
C GLU A 220 -0.78 26.34 2.83
N MET A 221 0.20 26.20 1.92
CA MET A 221 0.46 24.97 1.17
C MET A 221 0.50 23.72 2.04
N LEU A 222 1.18 23.75 3.19
CA LEU A 222 1.26 22.62 4.14
C LEU A 222 -0.04 22.31 4.89
N ARG A 223 -0.97 23.25 5.05
CA ARG A 223 -2.26 23.04 5.74
C ARG A 223 -3.26 22.22 4.92
N PHE A 224 -2.99 21.96 3.64
CA PHE A 224 -3.97 21.32 2.73
C PHE A 224 -4.02 19.79 2.60
N PRO A 225 -3.32 18.93 3.36
CA PRO A 225 -3.49 17.48 3.21
C PRO A 225 -4.82 16.93 3.79
N GLY A 226 -5.70 17.77 4.35
CA GLY A 226 -6.88 17.35 5.12
C GLY A 226 -8.27 17.69 4.55
N MET A 227 -8.38 18.23 3.33
CA MET A 227 -9.69 18.54 2.75
C MET A 227 -10.33 17.34 2.06
N SER A 228 -11.66 17.28 2.11
CA SER A 228 -12.42 16.34 1.28
C SER A 228 -12.12 16.62 -0.19
N ALA A 229 -11.68 15.60 -0.94
CA ALA A 229 -11.39 15.69 -2.38
C ALA A 229 -12.60 16.16 -3.24
N LYS A 230 -13.79 16.26 -2.63
CA LYS A 230 -15.06 16.56 -3.29
C LYS A 230 -15.58 17.99 -3.11
N ASP A 231 -14.97 18.84 -2.28
CA ASP A 231 -15.46 20.21 -2.05
C ASP A 231 -14.90 21.23 -3.07
N GLU A 232 -15.55 21.32 -4.22
CA GLU A 232 -15.14 22.19 -5.34
C GLU A 232 -15.01 23.67 -4.96
N LYS A 233 -15.92 24.22 -4.14
CA LYS A 233 -15.90 25.65 -3.78
C LYS A 233 -14.68 25.99 -2.94
N THR A 234 -14.39 25.18 -1.93
CA THR A 234 -13.21 25.39 -1.08
C THR A 234 -11.93 25.23 -1.88
N ARG A 235 -11.86 24.24 -2.77
CA ARG A 235 -10.72 23.99 -3.66
C ARG A 235 -10.46 25.14 -4.63
N THR A 236 -11.53 25.72 -5.20
CA THR A 236 -11.45 26.91 -6.06
C THR A 236 -10.80 28.08 -5.32
N ALA A 237 -11.30 28.40 -4.11
CA ALA A 237 -10.77 29.50 -3.32
C ALA A 237 -9.29 29.34 -2.96
N ILE A 238 -8.85 28.11 -2.67
CA ILE A 238 -7.44 27.81 -2.38
C ILE A 238 -6.57 28.01 -3.62
N LEU A 239 -7.00 27.45 -4.74
CA LEU A 239 -6.26 27.55 -5.99
C LEU A 239 -6.08 29.02 -6.39
N GLU A 240 -7.14 29.83 -6.28
CA GLU A 240 -7.07 31.27 -6.50
C GLU A 240 -6.09 31.98 -5.56
N ASN A 241 -6.08 31.62 -4.27
CA ASN A 241 -5.14 32.21 -3.31
C ASN A 241 -3.69 31.85 -3.63
N PHE A 242 -3.41 30.60 -4.01
CA PHE A 242 -2.08 30.18 -4.42
C PHE A 242 -1.61 30.92 -5.66
N LEU A 243 -2.46 30.96 -6.69
CA LEU A 243 -2.16 31.66 -7.94
C LEU A 243 -1.88 33.14 -7.68
N GLU A 244 -2.73 33.81 -6.89
CA GLU A 244 -2.55 35.22 -6.53
C GLU A 244 -1.21 35.48 -5.84
N LEU A 245 -0.85 34.66 -4.83
CA LEU A 245 0.39 34.85 -4.09
C LEU A 245 1.63 34.54 -4.94
N LEU A 246 1.60 33.47 -5.74
CA LEU A 246 2.68 33.12 -6.65
C LEU A 246 2.87 34.19 -7.74
N GLN A 247 1.79 34.71 -8.32
CA GLN A 247 1.82 35.83 -9.26
C GLN A 247 2.34 37.13 -8.61
N ALA A 248 2.13 37.29 -7.30
CA ALA A 248 2.70 38.38 -6.52
C ALA A 248 4.20 38.20 -6.19
N GLY A 249 4.86 37.17 -6.74
CA GLY A 249 6.29 36.90 -6.58
C GLY A 249 6.64 36.19 -5.27
N GLN A 250 5.66 35.64 -4.55
CA GLN A 250 5.94 34.87 -3.34
C GLN A 250 6.69 33.57 -3.66
N ILE A 251 7.63 33.23 -2.79
CA ILE A 251 8.34 31.96 -2.78
C ILE A 251 7.92 31.25 -1.49
N PRO A 252 7.51 29.97 -1.53
CA PRO A 252 7.20 29.23 -0.31
C PRO A 252 8.49 29.02 0.48
N ARG A 253 8.52 29.51 1.73
CA ARG A 253 9.69 29.43 2.60
C ARG A 253 9.40 28.88 3.98
N ASP A 254 10.37 28.21 4.57
CA ASP A 254 10.28 27.79 5.97
C ASP A 254 10.54 28.96 6.94
N GLU A 255 10.49 28.63 8.23
CA GLU A 255 10.77 29.55 9.34
C GLU A 255 12.19 30.14 9.32
N ASN A 256 13.14 29.48 8.66
CA ASN A 256 14.52 29.95 8.50
C ASN A 256 14.69 30.84 7.26
N GLY A 257 13.70 30.85 6.37
CA GLY A 257 13.71 31.62 5.13
C GLY A 257 14.28 30.84 3.94
N GLU A 258 14.51 29.54 4.09
CA GLU A 258 14.94 28.67 3.00
C GLU A 258 13.77 28.35 2.09
N ALA A 259 14.03 28.22 0.77
CA ALA A 259 12.99 27.92 -0.20
C ALA A 259 12.54 26.46 -0.11
N GLN A 260 11.22 26.25 -0.08
CA GLN A 260 10.60 24.95 0.21
C GLN A 260 9.77 24.42 -0.98
N TRP A 261 10.29 24.55 -2.20
CA TRP A 261 9.57 24.15 -3.43
C TRP A 261 9.20 22.67 -3.49
N LEU A 262 10.07 21.78 -2.98
CA LEU A 262 9.78 20.34 -2.94
C LEU A 262 8.57 20.05 -2.03
N ASN A 263 8.59 20.59 -0.82
CA ASN A 263 7.50 20.44 0.16
C ASN A 263 6.20 21.11 -0.31
N ALA A 264 6.31 22.28 -0.92
CA ALA A 264 5.19 22.97 -1.57
C ALA A 264 4.55 22.10 -2.66
N GLY A 265 5.37 21.49 -3.53
CA GLY A 265 4.90 20.56 -4.56
C GLY A 265 4.18 19.35 -3.99
N ILE A 266 4.74 18.72 -2.95
CA ILE A 266 4.10 17.58 -2.27
C ILE A 266 2.75 18.01 -1.69
N ALA A 267 2.72 19.12 -0.97
CA ALA A 267 1.49 19.57 -0.32
C ALA A 267 0.42 19.98 -1.34
N LEU A 268 0.84 20.61 -2.45
CA LEU A 268 -0.02 20.92 -3.58
C LEU A 268 -0.61 19.65 -4.22
N LEU A 269 0.12 18.55 -4.31
CA LEU A 269 -0.38 17.34 -4.99
C LEU A 269 -1.13 16.38 -4.04
N LYS A 270 -0.73 16.29 -2.77
CA LYS A 270 -1.25 15.32 -1.79
C LYS A 270 -2.74 15.47 -1.52
N GLY A 271 -3.25 16.71 -1.50
CA GLY A 271 -4.69 17.00 -1.33
C GLY A 271 -5.54 16.86 -2.60
N ASN A 272 -4.92 16.47 -3.72
CA ASN A 272 -5.52 16.50 -5.06
C ASN A 272 -5.55 15.14 -5.75
N HIS A 273 -5.54 14.08 -4.94
CA HIS A 273 -5.57 12.70 -5.42
C HIS A 273 -6.54 11.88 -4.56
N ASP A 274 -7.57 11.29 -5.20
CA ASP A 274 -8.47 10.29 -4.63
C ASP A 274 -8.48 9.09 -5.59
N TRP A 275 -8.22 7.91 -5.03
CA TRP A 275 -8.11 6.64 -5.75
C TRP A 275 -9.45 6.12 -6.27
N ASN A 276 -10.56 6.60 -5.69
CA ASN A 276 -11.88 6.03 -5.95
C ASN A 276 -12.83 6.99 -6.67
N THR A 277 -12.48 8.28 -6.81
CA THR A 277 -13.39 9.28 -7.39
C THR A 277 -12.68 10.36 -8.21
N VAL A 278 -13.42 10.96 -9.15
CA VAL A 278 -12.95 12.14 -9.89
C VAL A 278 -12.82 13.31 -8.91
N VAL A 279 -11.60 13.84 -8.80
CA VAL A 279 -11.29 14.99 -7.93
C VAL A 279 -11.54 16.29 -8.69
N ALA A 280 -12.37 17.18 -8.15
CA ALA A 280 -12.66 18.47 -8.77
C ALA A 280 -11.36 19.31 -8.92
N LEU A 281 -11.21 20.03 -10.03
CA LEU A 281 -10.04 20.89 -10.31
C LEU A 281 -8.66 20.18 -10.37
N GLN A 282 -8.62 18.85 -10.49
CA GLN A 282 -7.35 18.10 -10.47
C GLN A 282 -6.36 18.56 -11.55
N LYS A 283 -6.88 18.83 -12.75
CA LYS A 283 -6.07 19.30 -13.88
C LYS A 283 -5.42 20.66 -13.58
N GLU A 284 -6.17 21.57 -12.98
CA GLU A 284 -5.75 22.93 -12.66
C GLU A 284 -4.65 22.94 -11.60
N PHE A 285 -4.72 22.03 -10.62
CA PHE A 285 -3.65 21.84 -9.66
C PHE A 285 -2.38 21.24 -10.28
N TYR A 286 -2.52 20.32 -11.23
CA TYR A 286 -1.38 19.80 -12.00
C TYR A 286 -0.75 20.87 -12.90
N ASP A 287 -1.57 21.70 -13.55
CA ASP A 287 -1.11 22.81 -14.37
C ASP A 287 -0.38 23.87 -13.51
N LEU A 288 -0.88 24.16 -12.30
CA LEU A 288 -0.19 25.03 -11.34
C LEU A 288 1.15 24.44 -10.90
N PHE A 289 1.20 23.15 -10.58
CA PHE A 289 2.45 22.48 -10.22
C PHE A 289 3.48 22.62 -11.35
N ASP A 290 3.09 22.34 -12.59
CA ASP A 290 3.97 22.36 -13.75
C ASP A 290 4.49 23.78 -14.08
N GLN A 291 3.64 24.79 -13.95
CA GLN A 291 4.00 26.18 -14.25
C GLN A 291 4.80 26.85 -13.14
N ALA A 292 4.41 26.66 -11.89
CA ALA A 292 4.95 27.44 -10.77
C ALA A 292 5.95 26.67 -9.90
N VAL A 293 5.84 25.35 -9.77
CA VAL A 293 6.68 24.56 -8.85
C VAL A 293 7.81 23.85 -9.59
N PHE A 294 7.49 23.13 -10.67
CA PHE A 294 8.44 22.30 -11.42
C PHE A 294 9.74 23.03 -11.87
N PRO A 295 9.71 24.31 -12.32
CA PRO A 295 10.92 25.03 -12.71
C PRO A 295 11.94 25.17 -11.57
N HIS A 296 11.47 25.22 -10.32
CA HIS A 296 12.29 25.44 -9.14
C HIS A 296 12.72 24.15 -8.41
N LEU A 297 12.23 22.99 -8.86
CA LEU A 297 12.70 21.71 -8.32
C LEU A 297 14.15 21.47 -8.69
N THR A 298 14.96 21.10 -7.71
CA THR A 298 16.38 20.77 -7.88
C THR A 298 16.57 19.26 -7.91
N VAL A 299 17.50 18.79 -8.76
CA VAL A 299 17.85 17.38 -8.85
C VAL A 299 18.79 17.05 -7.68
N PRO A 300 18.45 16.09 -6.81
CA PRO A 300 19.30 15.74 -5.68
C PRO A 300 20.68 15.27 -6.16
N ALA A 301 21.74 15.78 -5.52
CA ALA A 301 23.13 15.43 -5.85
C ALA A 301 23.59 14.11 -5.20
N SER A 302 22.92 13.71 -4.11
CA SER A 302 23.14 12.51 -3.29
C SER A 302 21.79 12.01 -2.76
N HIS A 303 21.76 10.89 -2.02
CA HIS A 303 20.55 10.40 -1.36
C HIS A 303 20.11 11.24 -0.14
N GLU A 304 20.74 12.41 0.13
CA GLU A 304 20.22 13.36 1.11
C GLU A 304 18.77 13.75 0.74
N ASN A 305 17.84 13.58 1.68
CA ASN A 305 16.38 13.71 1.48
C ASN A 305 15.75 12.70 0.50
N SER A 306 16.27 11.46 0.39
CA SER A 306 15.71 10.42 -0.50
C SER A 306 14.19 10.21 -0.30
N TYR A 307 13.72 10.30 0.96
CA TYR A 307 12.32 10.12 1.31
C TYR A 307 11.42 11.20 0.70
N THR A 308 11.70 12.48 0.95
CA THR A 308 10.88 13.60 0.46
C THR A 308 10.84 13.65 -1.07
N ASN A 309 11.97 13.39 -1.71
CA ASN A 309 12.02 13.28 -3.18
C ASN A 309 11.13 12.14 -3.68
N THR A 310 11.21 10.97 -3.05
CA THR A 310 10.40 9.81 -3.41
C THR A 310 8.90 10.05 -3.19
N GLU A 311 8.52 10.76 -2.12
CA GLU A 311 7.13 11.17 -1.87
C GLU A 311 6.57 12.07 -2.98
N LEU A 312 7.34 13.03 -3.49
CA LEU A 312 6.90 13.82 -4.65
C LEU A 312 6.71 12.93 -5.90
N LEU A 313 7.64 12.00 -6.14
CA LEU A 313 7.56 11.10 -7.30
C LEU A 313 6.39 10.12 -7.22
N LYS A 314 6.02 9.69 -6.01
CA LYS A 314 4.80 8.90 -5.76
C LYS A 314 3.54 9.65 -6.20
N LEU A 315 3.48 10.97 -6.02
CA LEU A 315 2.33 11.79 -6.40
C LEU A 315 2.33 12.16 -7.90
N THR A 316 3.48 12.54 -8.44
CA THR A 316 3.59 13.07 -9.81
C THR A 316 3.43 12.02 -10.90
N ARG A 317 3.68 10.73 -10.62
CA ARG A 317 3.51 9.66 -11.63
C ARG A 317 2.07 9.47 -12.12
N PHE A 318 1.08 9.95 -11.37
CA PHE A 318 -0.34 9.90 -11.75
C PHE A 318 -0.78 11.10 -12.60
N MET A 319 0.08 12.10 -12.77
CA MET A 319 -0.19 13.24 -13.65
C MET A 319 -0.31 12.79 -15.12
N PRO A 320 -0.87 13.62 -16.01
CA PRO A 320 -0.83 13.38 -17.45
C PRO A 320 0.58 12.98 -17.92
N ALA A 321 0.66 12.00 -18.82
CA ALA A 321 1.91 11.30 -19.13
C ALA A 321 3.08 12.24 -19.46
N GLU A 322 2.84 13.30 -20.23
CA GLU A 322 3.89 14.28 -20.56
C GLU A 322 4.43 15.03 -19.33
N GLN A 323 3.54 15.48 -18.44
CA GLN A 323 3.90 16.20 -17.22
C GLN A 323 4.66 15.27 -16.26
N ALA A 324 4.13 14.07 -16.02
CA ALA A 324 4.76 13.05 -15.17
C ALA A 324 6.18 12.68 -15.67
N LEU A 325 6.33 12.44 -16.98
CA LEU A 325 7.62 12.08 -17.57
C LEU A 325 8.65 13.21 -17.46
N ARG A 326 8.25 14.49 -17.52
CA ARG A 326 9.18 15.62 -17.30
C ARG A 326 9.76 15.60 -15.89
N VAL A 327 8.91 15.41 -14.88
CA VAL A 327 9.35 15.32 -13.48
C VAL A 327 10.28 14.13 -13.29
N LEU A 328 9.85 12.94 -13.70
CA LEU A 328 10.61 11.71 -13.53
C LEU A 328 11.97 11.77 -14.24
N LYS A 329 12.03 12.29 -15.47
CA LYS A 329 13.28 12.44 -16.23
C LYS A 329 14.23 13.43 -15.57
N LYS A 330 13.72 14.58 -15.10
CA LYS A 330 14.52 15.58 -14.37
C LYS A 330 15.16 14.95 -13.13
N PHE A 331 14.39 14.22 -12.33
CA PHE A 331 14.93 13.53 -11.15
C PHE A 331 15.90 12.41 -11.52
N ASN A 332 15.75 11.80 -12.69
CA ASN A 332 16.63 10.74 -13.16
C ASN A 332 17.89 11.21 -13.91
N GLU A 333 18.13 12.52 -14.09
CA GLU A 333 19.31 13.05 -14.79
C GLU A 333 20.65 12.51 -14.25
N LYS A 334 20.69 12.16 -12.95
CA LYS A 334 21.85 11.56 -12.27
C LYS A 334 21.66 10.09 -11.87
N GLY A 335 20.69 9.43 -12.50
CA GLY A 335 20.35 8.02 -12.26
C GLY A 335 19.67 7.75 -10.91
N PHE A 336 18.98 8.73 -10.33
CA PHE A 336 18.31 8.59 -9.04
C PHE A 336 17.31 7.43 -8.99
N LEU A 337 16.58 7.17 -10.09
CA LEU A 337 15.54 6.13 -10.12
C LEU A 337 16.12 4.71 -10.18
N ALA A 338 17.26 4.55 -10.83
CA ALA A 338 17.92 3.26 -11.03
C ALA A 338 18.84 2.86 -9.86
N LYS A 339 19.17 3.79 -8.96
CA LYS A 339 20.01 3.54 -7.79
C LYS A 339 19.18 2.99 -6.62
N SER A 340 19.69 1.95 -5.98
CA SER A 340 19.26 1.51 -4.66
C SER A 340 19.58 2.57 -3.61
N GLN A 341 18.66 2.83 -2.68
CA GLN A 341 18.96 3.73 -1.55
C GLN A 341 20.05 3.10 -0.64
N GLU A 342 20.95 3.93 -0.10
CA GLU A 342 21.93 3.48 0.89
C GLU A 342 21.24 3.21 2.23
N ASN A 343 21.57 2.08 2.85
CA ASN A 343 21.02 1.67 4.14
C ASN A 343 21.72 2.45 5.28
N PRO A 344 21.02 3.32 6.03
CA PRO A 344 21.62 4.09 7.12
C PRO A 344 22.14 3.23 8.29
N GLU A 345 21.75 1.95 8.37
CA GLU A 345 22.10 1.05 9.49
C GLU A 345 23.01 -0.13 9.11
N ASN A 346 23.60 -0.15 7.91
CA ASN A 346 24.55 -1.19 7.50
C ASN A 346 24.01 -2.64 7.63
N ARG A 347 22.69 -2.83 7.52
CA ARG A 347 22.06 -4.17 7.52
C ARG A 347 22.25 -4.86 6.16
N PRO A 348 22.38 -6.20 6.11
CA PRO A 348 22.80 -6.96 4.92
C PRO A 348 21.77 -7.07 3.78
N TYR A 349 20.75 -6.22 3.73
CA TYR A 349 19.77 -6.20 2.62
C TYR A 349 20.04 -5.01 1.70
N THR A 350 20.22 -5.28 0.41
CA THR A 350 20.23 -4.27 -0.65
C THR A 350 18.82 -3.71 -0.81
N MET A 351 18.67 -2.39 -0.64
CA MET A 351 17.39 -1.72 -0.92
C MET A 351 17.07 -1.81 -2.42
N SER A 352 15.80 -1.92 -2.77
CA SER A 352 15.39 -1.90 -4.18
C SER A 352 15.61 -0.50 -4.79
N PRO A 353 15.77 -0.39 -6.12
CA PRO A 353 15.82 0.91 -6.80
C PRO A 353 14.60 1.76 -6.47
N VAL A 354 14.73 3.09 -6.47
CA VAL A 354 13.59 4.00 -6.25
C VAL A 354 12.46 3.73 -7.26
N ALA A 355 12.80 3.36 -8.50
CA ALA A 355 11.81 2.95 -9.49
C ALA A 355 10.95 1.75 -9.04
N MET A 356 11.54 0.76 -8.36
CA MET A 356 10.79 -0.36 -7.79
C MET A 356 9.90 0.09 -6.64
N GLU A 357 10.37 1.00 -5.77
CA GLU A 357 9.53 1.57 -4.70
C GLU A 357 8.30 2.29 -5.28
N LEU A 358 8.48 3.03 -6.39
CA LEU A 358 7.38 3.70 -7.08
C LEU A 358 6.39 2.69 -7.69
N LEU A 359 6.86 1.56 -8.20
CA LEU A 359 6.00 0.49 -8.72
C LEU A 359 5.26 -0.26 -7.60
N HIS A 360 5.87 -0.45 -6.43
CA HIS A 360 5.25 -1.11 -5.27
C HIS A 360 4.24 -0.24 -4.54
N PHE A 361 4.37 1.09 -4.62
CA PHE A 361 3.53 2.01 -3.85
C PHE A 361 2.06 1.95 -4.30
N HIS A 362 1.18 1.44 -3.43
CA HIS A 362 -0.29 1.38 -3.54
C HIS A 362 -0.86 0.70 -4.82
N PRO A 363 -1.91 -0.15 -4.72
CA PRO A 363 -2.40 -1.05 -5.78
C PRO A 363 -2.88 -0.45 -7.12
N ASP A 364 -2.73 0.84 -7.39
CA ASP A 364 -3.31 1.51 -8.56
C ASP A 364 -2.34 1.64 -9.74
N LEU A 365 -1.49 0.64 -9.95
CA LEU A 365 -0.70 0.51 -11.19
C LEU A 365 -1.55 0.71 -12.46
N GLY A 366 -2.82 0.32 -12.42
CA GLY A 366 -3.77 0.53 -13.52
C GLY A 366 -4.06 1.99 -13.85
N THR A 367 -3.97 2.91 -12.89
CA THR A 367 -4.25 4.35 -13.09
C THR A 367 -3.03 5.15 -13.54
N VAL A 368 -1.83 4.57 -13.42
CA VAL A 368 -0.60 5.20 -13.92
C VAL A 368 -0.59 5.13 -15.46
N PRO A 369 -0.37 6.25 -16.17
CA PRO A 369 -0.32 6.25 -17.62
C PRO A 369 0.73 5.26 -18.16
N ALA A 370 0.39 4.50 -19.20
CA ALA A 370 1.27 3.46 -19.75
C ALA A 370 2.70 3.94 -20.10
N PRO A 371 2.91 5.14 -20.71
CA PRO A 371 4.26 5.64 -20.99
C PRO A 371 5.08 5.90 -19.72
N VAL A 372 4.42 6.27 -18.62
CA VAL A 372 5.07 6.48 -17.32
C VAL A 372 5.50 5.15 -16.73
N LEU A 373 4.65 4.12 -16.80
CA LEU A 373 5.01 2.76 -16.39
C LEU A 373 6.18 2.22 -17.22
N ASP A 374 6.15 2.38 -18.55
CA ASP A 374 7.26 1.94 -19.43
C ASP A 374 8.58 2.57 -19.00
N PHE A 375 8.57 3.86 -18.68
CA PHE A 375 9.75 4.54 -18.15
C PHE A 375 10.16 3.96 -16.80
N LEU A 376 9.26 3.80 -15.83
CA LEU A 376 9.60 3.27 -14.50
C LEU A 376 10.17 1.84 -14.57
N PHE A 377 9.56 0.93 -15.35
CA PHE A 377 10.08 -0.42 -15.55
C PHE A 377 11.47 -0.42 -16.18
N SER A 378 11.74 0.49 -17.13
CA SER A 378 13.08 0.63 -17.72
C SER A 378 14.15 1.05 -16.70
N GLN A 379 13.77 1.73 -15.62
CA GLN A 379 14.68 2.14 -14.53
C GLN A 379 14.73 1.13 -13.39
N ALA A 380 13.74 0.23 -13.29
CA ALA A 380 13.59 -0.73 -12.20
C ALA A 380 14.42 -2.02 -12.37
N GLY A 381 14.88 -2.30 -13.60
CA GLY A 381 15.68 -3.48 -13.94
C GLY A 381 14.94 -4.47 -14.84
N ALA A 382 15.69 -5.38 -15.46
CA ALA A 382 15.16 -6.29 -16.50
C ALA A 382 14.06 -7.23 -16.00
N ASP A 383 14.13 -7.66 -14.73
CA ASP A 383 13.17 -8.60 -14.13
C ASP A 383 12.06 -7.92 -13.32
N ALA A 384 11.97 -6.58 -13.33
CA ALA A 384 11.03 -5.84 -12.50
C ALA A 384 9.56 -6.24 -12.72
N ALA A 385 9.16 -6.60 -13.95
CA ALA A 385 7.81 -7.07 -14.26
C ALA A 385 7.46 -8.41 -13.58
N ASN A 386 8.47 -9.21 -13.23
CA ASN A 386 8.33 -10.50 -12.54
C ASN A 386 8.47 -10.40 -11.02
N ASP A 387 8.53 -9.18 -10.48
CA ASP A 387 8.49 -8.98 -9.04
C ASP A 387 7.19 -9.58 -8.46
N ARG A 388 7.36 -10.46 -7.46
CA ARG A 388 6.28 -11.25 -6.88
C ARG A 388 5.18 -10.38 -6.29
N GLU A 389 5.51 -9.22 -5.72
CA GLU A 389 4.57 -8.37 -5.01
C GLU A 389 3.65 -7.61 -5.96
N LEU A 390 4.13 -7.21 -7.14
CA LEU A 390 3.34 -6.47 -8.12
C LEU A 390 2.11 -7.25 -8.59
N MET A 391 2.31 -8.46 -9.12
CA MET A 391 1.20 -9.29 -9.63
C MET A 391 0.30 -9.77 -8.48
N ARG A 392 0.89 -10.09 -7.32
CA ARG A 392 0.13 -10.50 -6.12
C ARG A 392 -0.84 -9.41 -5.67
N ASN A 393 -0.40 -8.16 -5.63
CA ASN A 393 -1.22 -7.02 -5.20
C ASN A 393 -2.30 -6.69 -6.23
N ALA A 394 -1.96 -6.70 -7.53
CA ALA A 394 -2.93 -6.45 -8.61
C ALA A 394 -4.08 -7.48 -8.58
N VAL A 395 -3.76 -8.76 -8.36
CA VAL A 395 -4.76 -9.82 -8.21
C VAL A 395 -5.56 -9.69 -6.91
N SER A 396 -4.90 -9.42 -5.78
CA SER A 396 -5.57 -9.31 -4.47
C SER A 396 -6.56 -8.16 -4.41
N THR A 397 -6.29 -7.07 -5.14
CA THR A 397 -7.16 -5.89 -5.26
C THR A 397 -8.15 -5.97 -6.43
N LYS A 398 -8.12 -7.07 -7.21
CA LYS A 398 -8.96 -7.26 -8.40
C LYS A 398 -8.78 -6.17 -9.46
N ASN A 399 -7.60 -5.55 -9.53
CA ASN A 399 -7.30 -4.46 -10.44
C ASN A 399 -6.96 -5.01 -11.85
N ALA A 400 -7.96 -5.02 -12.72
CA ALA A 400 -7.85 -5.57 -14.08
C ALA A 400 -6.83 -4.83 -14.95
N ASP A 401 -6.79 -3.50 -14.86
CA ASP A 401 -5.87 -2.68 -15.64
C ASP A 401 -4.43 -2.90 -15.21
N ALA A 402 -4.16 -2.95 -13.90
CA ALA A 402 -2.83 -3.26 -13.37
C ALA A 402 -2.32 -4.63 -13.87
N ILE A 403 -3.19 -5.64 -13.84
CA ILE A 403 -2.91 -6.97 -14.38
C ILE A 403 -2.51 -6.89 -15.86
N GLN A 404 -3.31 -6.21 -16.69
CA GLN A 404 -3.03 -6.08 -18.12
C GLN A 404 -1.71 -5.34 -18.39
N GLN A 405 -1.43 -4.28 -17.63
CA GLN A 405 -0.18 -3.52 -17.72
C GLN A 405 1.03 -4.40 -17.38
N LEU A 406 0.95 -5.26 -16.37
CA LEU A 406 2.03 -6.18 -16.00
C LEU A 406 2.27 -7.24 -17.08
N LEU A 407 1.20 -7.85 -17.61
CA LEU A 407 1.30 -8.86 -18.66
C LEU A 407 1.89 -8.31 -19.94
N LYS A 408 1.51 -7.08 -20.34
CA LYS A 408 2.09 -6.37 -21.49
C LYS A 408 3.61 -6.22 -21.37
N ARG A 409 4.14 -6.20 -20.15
CA ARG A 409 5.57 -6.02 -19.84
C ARG A 409 6.28 -7.34 -19.52
N GLY A 410 5.66 -8.49 -19.82
CA GLY A 410 6.29 -9.79 -19.69
C GLY A 410 6.25 -10.39 -18.29
N ALA A 411 5.36 -9.89 -17.41
CA ALA A 411 5.12 -10.52 -16.12
C ALA A 411 4.62 -11.96 -16.31
N ASN A 412 5.22 -12.91 -15.59
CA ASN A 412 4.89 -14.32 -15.65
C ASN A 412 3.57 -14.58 -14.88
N PRO A 413 2.49 -14.99 -15.57
CA PRO A 413 1.20 -15.28 -14.96
C PRO A 413 1.13 -16.71 -14.39
N LEU A 414 2.14 -17.58 -14.63
CA LEU A 414 2.15 -18.98 -14.20
C LEU A 414 2.45 -19.16 -12.70
N GLY A 415 2.39 -18.13 -11.87
CA GLY A 415 2.50 -18.32 -10.44
C GLY A 415 1.25 -19.01 -9.89
N ARG A 416 1.37 -20.20 -9.26
CA ARG A 416 0.28 -20.85 -8.50
C ARG A 416 -0.55 -19.88 -7.64
N GLU A 417 0.13 -18.96 -6.96
CA GLU A 417 -0.45 -17.94 -6.09
C GLU A 417 -1.24 -16.85 -6.84
N VAL A 418 -0.89 -16.59 -8.11
CA VAL A 418 -1.52 -15.61 -9.00
C VAL A 418 -2.81 -16.20 -9.55
N LEU A 419 -2.73 -17.34 -10.25
CA LEU A 419 -3.89 -17.98 -10.89
C LEU A 419 -4.97 -18.37 -9.88
N SER A 420 -4.57 -18.91 -8.72
CA SER A 420 -5.53 -19.33 -7.69
C SER A 420 -6.21 -18.18 -6.95
N ARG A 421 -5.66 -16.97 -6.97
CA ARG A 421 -6.31 -15.77 -6.40
C ARG A 421 -7.09 -14.98 -7.45
N ALA A 422 -6.73 -15.10 -8.72
CA ALA A 422 -7.30 -14.34 -9.82
C ALA A 422 -8.69 -14.84 -10.29
N TRP A 423 -9.12 -16.04 -9.92
CA TRP A 423 -10.36 -16.65 -10.45
C TRP A 423 -11.64 -15.83 -10.26
N ASN A 424 -11.71 -14.94 -9.26
CA ASN A 424 -12.84 -14.03 -9.04
C ASN A 424 -12.57 -12.59 -9.52
N THR A 425 -11.57 -12.39 -10.37
CA THR A 425 -11.23 -11.08 -10.92
C THR A 425 -11.79 -10.93 -12.33
N PRO A 426 -12.28 -9.74 -12.73
CA PRO A 426 -12.74 -9.51 -14.10
C PRO A 426 -11.64 -9.74 -15.16
N ALA A 427 -10.36 -9.61 -14.79
CA ALA A 427 -9.21 -9.84 -15.67
C ALA A 427 -8.73 -11.29 -15.72
N TYR A 428 -9.38 -12.23 -15.02
CA TYR A 428 -9.00 -13.65 -15.03
C TYR A 428 -8.83 -14.20 -16.45
N PRO A 429 -9.74 -13.96 -17.42
CA PRO A 429 -9.58 -14.47 -18.77
C PRO A 429 -8.31 -13.95 -19.48
N SER A 430 -7.92 -12.69 -19.22
CA SER A 430 -6.71 -12.09 -19.81
C SER A 430 -5.43 -12.66 -19.21
N LEU A 431 -5.39 -12.86 -17.90
CA LEU A 431 -4.30 -13.57 -17.21
C LEU A 431 -4.13 -14.98 -17.75
N LEU A 432 -5.25 -15.64 -17.92
CA LEU A 432 -5.34 -17.01 -18.35
C LEU A 432 -4.88 -17.16 -19.81
N ALA A 433 -5.27 -16.25 -20.71
CA ALA A 433 -4.79 -16.20 -22.09
C ALA A 433 -3.28 -15.88 -22.20
N ALA A 434 -2.77 -14.98 -21.36
CA ALA A 434 -1.34 -14.67 -21.31
C ALA A 434 -0.53 -15.90 -20.84
N ALA A 435 -1.04 -16.64 -19.85
CA ALA A 435 -0.44 -17.89 -19.39
C ALA A 435 -0.36 -18.95 -20.50
N LEU A 436 -1.42 -19.12 -21.31
CA LEU A 436 -1.36 -20.01 -22.48
C LEU A 436 -0.30 -19.58 -23.48
N THR A 437 -0.26 -18.28 -23.79
CA THR A 437 0.67 -17.76 -24.81
C THR A 437 2.11 -17.97 -24.37
N GLN A 438 2.42 -17.68 -23.10
CA GLN A 438 3.75 -17.91 -22.56
C GLN A 438 4.12 -19.40 -22.51
N HIS A 439 3.17 -20.27 -22.17
CA HIS A 439 3.38 -21.71 -22.20
C HIS A 439 3.63 -22.24 -23.62
N ALA A 440 2.79 -21.84 -24.59
CA ALA A 440 2.90 -22.26 -25.98
C ALA A 440 4.21 -21.80 -26.64
N THR A 441 4.67 -20.60 -26.30
CA THR A 441 5.92 -20.03 -26.82
C THR A 441 7.17 -20.63 -26.18
N ALA A 442 7.10 -21.05 -24.92
CA ALA A 442 8.24 -21.61 -24.20
C ALA A 442 8.74 -22.95 -24.79
N LYS A 443 7.93 -23.71 -25.55
CA LYS A 443 8.26 -25.07 -26.05
C LYS A 443 8.82 -26.02 -24.97
N THR A 444 8.65 -25.69 -23.69
CA THR A 444 9.15 -26.47 -22.57
C THR A 444 8.07 -27.43 -22.12
N ASN A 445 8.36 -28.73 -22.24
CA ASN A 445 7.54 -29.85 -21.81
C ASN A 445 7.53 -29.98 -20.26
N THR A 446 7.41 -28.86 -19.54
CA THR A 446 7.52 -28.83 -18.07
C THR A 446 6.18 -29.24 -17.45
N LEU A 447 6.20 -30.21 -16.53
CA LEU A 447 5.05 -30.68 -15.74
C LEU A 447 4.38 -29.59 -14.87
N LEU A 448 5.05 -28.45 -14.64
CA LEU A 448 4.62 -27.45 -13.66
C LEU A 448 3.25 -26.80 -13.99
N PRO A 449 2.94 -26.40 -15.24
CA PRO A 449 1.64 -25.86 -15.62
C PRO A 449 0.51 -26.89 -15.54
N GLN A 450 0.79 -28.17 -15.80
CA GLN A 450 -0.18 -29.26 -15.59
C GLN A 450 -0.54 -29.38 -14.11
N ILE A 451 0.45 -29.45 -13.22
CA ILE A 451 0.25 -29.56 -11.77
C ILE A 451 -0.55 -28.37 -11.22
N GLU A 452 -0.32 -27.16 -11.74
CA GLU A 452 -1.03 -25.96 -11.34
C GLU A 452 -2.46 -25.90 -11.90
N ALA A 453 -2.65 -26.27 -13.18
CA ALA A 453 -3.96 -26.34 -13.80
C ALA A 453 -4.84 -27.41 -13.14
N GLU A 454 -4.28 -28.58 -12.79
CA GLU A 454 -4.96 -29.63 -12.04
C GLU A 454 -5.35 -29.18 -10.62
N ALA A 455 -4.50 -28.38 -9.95
CA ALA A 455 -4.81 -27.85 -8.63
C ALA A 455 -5.97 -26.84 -8.65
N VAL A 456 -6.07 -26.02 -9.70
CA VAL A 456 -7.18 -25.08 -9.91
C VAL A 456 -8.45 -25.84 -10.30
N LEU A 457 -8.36 -26.76 -11.27
CA LEU A 457 -9.47 -27.62 -11.70
C LEU A 457 -10.05 -28.39 -10.52
N SER A 458 -9.19 -28.97 -9.68
CA SER A 458 -9.59 -29.66 -8.46
C SER A 458 -10.44 -28.79 -7.53
N ARG A 459 -10.13 -27.49 -7.39
CA ARG A 459 -10.86 -26.57 -6.51
C ARG A 459 -12.20 -26.14 -7.11
N ILE A 460 -12.25 -25.93 -8.42
CA ILE A 460 -13.49 -25.60 -9.14
C ILE A 460 -14.50 -26.74 -8.96
N LEU A 461 -14.05 -27.98 -9.15
CA LEU A 461 -14.91 -29.15 -9.14
C LEU A 461 -15.25 -29.66 -7.72
N ALA A 462 -14.38 -29.45 -6.73
CA ALA A 462 -14.56 -29.86 -5.33
C ALA A 462 -15.24 -28.82 -4.41
N THR A 463 -15.85 -27.76 -4.96
CA THR A 463 -16.63 -26.79 -4.17
C THR A 463 -17.75 -27.51 -3.40
N ARG A 464 -17.94 -27.27 -2.08
CA ARG A 464 -19.04 -27.86 -1.30
C ARG A 464 -20.38 -27.12 -1.45
N ASP A 465 -20.36 -25.99 -2.14
CA ASP A 465 -21.56 -25.26 -2.51
C ASP A 465 -22.22 -25.97 -3.71
N TYR A 466 -23.29 -26.72 -3.44
CA TYR A 466 -24.01 -27.52 -4.44
C TYR A 466 -24.87 -26.68 -5.39
N GLU A 467 -25.12 -25.41 -5.05
CA GLU A 467 -25.91 -24.48 -5.89
C GLU A 467 -25.02 -23.67 -6.84
N LYS A 468 -23.70 -23.66 -6.62
CA LYS A 468 -22.77 -22.90 -7.43
C LYS A 468 -22.62 -23.49 -8.84
N LYS A 469 -23.04 -22.72 -9.84
CA LYS A 469 -22.84 -23.04 -11.26
C LYS A 469 -21.34 -23.07 -11.60
N ILE A 470 -20.89 -24.17 -12.19
CA ILE A 470 -19.51 -24.31 -12.70
C ILE A 470 -19.39 -23.51 -14.00
N ALA A 471 -18.33 -22.69 -14.10
CA ALA A 471 -17.97 -21.98 -15.32
C ALA A 471 -17.24 -22.96 -16.27
N TRP A 472 -18.00 -23.69 -17.08
CA TRP A 472 -17.46 -24.75 -17.96
C TRP A 472 -16.42 -24.26 -18.97
N GLN A 473 -16.50 -22.99 -19.40
CA GLN A 473 -15.47 -22.38 -20.24
C GLN A 473 -14.08 -22.37 -19.57
N GLU A 474 -14.02 -22.24 -18.24
CA GLU A 474 -12.78 -22.31 -17.47
C GLU A 474 -12.27 -23.75 -17.36
N VAL A 475 -13.19 -24.73 -17.22
CA VAL A 475 -12.85 -26.15 -17.20
C VAL A 475 -12.29 -26.59 -18.55
N ASP A 476 -12.96 -26.25 -19.65
CA ASP A 476 -12.51 -26.49 -21.02
C ASP A 476 -11.10 -25.93 -21.24
N PHE A 477 -10.88 -24.71 -20.77
CA PHE A 477 -9.58 -24.07 -20.83
C PHE A 477 -8.52 -24.89 -20.07
N LEU A 478 -8.78 -25.28 -18.82
CA LEU A 478 -7.80 -25.99 -18.00
C LEU A 478 -7.45 -27.35 -18.59
N VAL A 479 -8.46 -28.04 -19.14
CA VAL A 479 -8.28 -29.30 -19.88
C VAL A 479 -7.44 -29.08 -21.13
N SER A 480 -7.70 -28.01 -21.91
CA SER A 480 -6.89 -27.65 -23.09
C SER A 480 -5.44 -27.30 -22.72
N ALA A 481 -5.20 -26.81 -21.51
CA ALA A 481 -3.89 -26.53 -20.95
C ALA A 481 -3.20 -27.79 -20.36
N GLY A 482 -3.80 -28.98 -20.51
CA GLY A 482 -3.24 -30.26 -20.09
C GLY A 482 -3.68 -30.74 -18.72
N ALA A 483 -4.64 -30.09 -18.05
CA ALA A 483 -5.19 -30.61 -16.79
C ALA A 483 -6.02 -31.87 -17.04
N ASP A 484 -5.75 -32.95 -16.31
CA ASP A 484 -6.55 -34.17 -16.38
C ASP A 484 -7.77 -34.08 -15.43
N ILE A 485 -8.98 -34.06 -16.00
CA ILE A 485 -10.25 -34.14 -15.23
C ILE A 485 -10.30 -35.38 -14.33
N ASN A 486 -9.61 -36.46 -14.72
CA ASN A 486 -9.62 -37.72 -13.98
C ASN A 486 -8.81 -37.66 -12.69
N HIS A 487 -7.74 -36.86 -12.64
CA HIS A 487 -6.88 -36.72 -11.46
C HIS A 487 -7.65 -36.22 -10.23
N LEU A 488 -8.78 -35.53 -10.40
CA LEU A 488 -9.67 -35.12 -9.32
C LEU A 488 -10.06 -36.28 -8.40
N PHE A 489 -10.27 -37.47 -8.97
CA PHE A 489 -10.80 -38.65 -8.29
C PHE A 489 -9.74 -39.72 -7.98
N GLU A 490 -8.47 -39.49 -8.38
CA GLU A 490 -7.39 -40.48 -8.23
C GLU A 490 -6.62 -40.35 -6.90
N GLN A 491 -6.60 -39.17 -6.26
CA GLN A 491 -5.84 -38.93 -5.02
C GLN A 491 -6.74 -38.61 -3.84
N ASN A 492 -7.00 -39.58 -2.95
CA ASN A 492 -7.52 -39.48 -1.56
C ASN A 492 -8.03 -38.10 -1.07
N LYS A 493 -8.97 -37.50 -1.81
CA LYS A 493 -9.70 -36.28 -1.49
C LYS A 493 -11.16 -36.67 -1.26
N PRO A 494 -11.91 -35.93 -0.42
CA PRO A 494 -12.96 -36.50 0.42
C PRO A 494 -14.22 -37.01 -0.31
N GLU A 495 -14.36 -36.83 -1.62
CA GLU A 495 -15.56 -37.22 -2.37
C GLU A 495 -15.20 -38.25 -3.46
N ASN A 496 -15.64 -39.49 -3.23
CA ASN A 496 -15.57 -40.54 -4.24
C ASN A 496 -16.45 -40.20 -5.44
N ILE A 497 -15.98 -40.54 -6.65
CA ILE A 497 -16.69 -40.21 -7.89
C ILE A 497 -18.12 -40.76 -7.98
N GLY A 498 -18.41 -41.93 -7.39
CA GLY A 498 -19.76 -42.51 -7.36
C GLY A 498 -20.69 -41.69 -6.46
N VAL A 499 -20.19 -41.25 -5.30
CA VAL A 499 -20.91 -40.32 -4.40
C VAL A 499 -21.07 -38.96 -5.09
N TYR A 500 -20.03 -38.45 -5.74
CA TYR A 500 -20.07 -37.21 -6.50
C TYR A 500 -21.15 -37.25 -7.60
N ALA A 501 -21.21 -38.34 -8.35
CA ALA A 501 -22.22 -38.57 -9.38
C ALA A 501 -23.66 -38.57 -8.84
N HIS A 502 -23.85 -39.10 -7.63
CA HIS A 502 -25.13 -39.03 -6.90
C HIS A 502 -25.49 -37.62 -6.46
N MET A 503 -24.54 -36.92 -5.85
CA MET A 503 -24.78 -35.57 -5.33
C MET A 503 -24.89 -34.53 -6.44
N ARG A 504 -24.31 -34.80 -7.63
CA ARG A 504 -24.16 -33.83 -8.73
C ARG A 504 -24.40 -34.46 -10.10
N PRO A 505 -25.61 -34.97 -10.38
CA PRO A 505 -25.87 -35.68 -11.64
C PRO A 505 -25.69 -34.79 -12.87
N VAL A 506 -26.16 -33.54 -12.82
CA VAL A 506 -26.02 -32.59 -13.93
C VAL A 506 -24.56 -32.25 -14.20
N THR A 507 -23.80 -31.89 -13.16
CA THR A 507 -22.36 -31.64 -13.27
C THR A 507 -21.61 -32.87 -13.78
N THR A 508 -22.01 -34.07 -13.36
CA THR A 508 -21.37 -35.31 -13.81
C THR A 508 -21.63 -35.56 -15.28
N MET A 509 -22.85 -35.34 -15.77
CA MET A 509 -23.12 -35.39 -17.22
C MET A 509 -22.22 -34.41 -17.98
N GLN A 510 -22.03 -33.20 -17.46
CA GLN A 510 -21.12 -32.24 -18.07
C GLN A 510 -19.66 -32.74 -18.02
N LEU A 511 -19.17 -33.25 -16.90
CA LEU A 511 -17.82 -33.84 -16.82
C LEU A 511 -17.61 -34.96 -17.84
N ILE A 512 -18.63 -35.79 -18.11
CA ILE A 512 -18.60 -36.82 -19.15
C ILE A 512 -18.37 -36.19 -20.53
N GLU A 513 -19.10 -35.11 -20.86
CA GLU A 513 -18.90 -34.38 -22.12
C GLU A 513 -17.50 -33.76 -22.23
N HIS A 514 -16.89 -33.40 -21.10
CA HIS A 514 -15.55 -32.80 -21.03
C HIS A 514 -14.40 -33.81 -20.86
N GLY A 515 -14.64 -35.12 -21.01
CA GLY A 515 -13.58 -36.13 -21.06
C GLY A 515 -13.31 -36.89 -19.75
N LEU A 516 -14.26 -36.89 -18.82
CA LEU A 516 -14.24 -37.81 -17.68
C LEU A 516 -14.24 -39.26 -18.15
N ARG A 517 -13.24 -40.03 -17.72
CA ARG A 517 -13.02 -41.43 -18.11
C ARG A 517 -13.93 -42.34 -17.31
N LEU A 518 -14.82 -43.01 -18.03
CA LEU A 518 -15.81 -43.94 -17.47
C LEU A 518 -15.26 -45.36 -17.30
N ASP A 519 -14.18 -45.67 -18.02
CA ASP A 519 -13.47 -46.95 -18.05
C ASP A 519 -12.38 -47.08 -16.98
N LYS A 520 -12.00 -45.98 -16.32
CA LYS A 520 -11.01 -46.00 -15.23
C LYS A 520 -11.62 -46.65 -13.98
N ASN A 521 -10.80 -47.43 -13.28
CA ASN A 521 -11.13 -47.94 -11.95
C ASN A 521 -10.95 -46.83 -10.91
N HIS A 522 -12.05 -46.39 -10.30
CA HIS A 522 -12.05 -45.39 -9.25
C HIS A 522 -12.09 -46.06 -7.88
N VAL A 523 -11.36 -45.52 -6.90
CA VAL A 523 -11.25 -46.08 -5.55
C VAL A 523 -12.26 -45.43 -4.60
N TYR A 524 -12.95 -46.24 -3.79
CA TYR A 524 -13.81 -45.85 -2.69
C TYR A 524 -13.32 -46.48 -1.39
N ASP A 525 -13.22 -45.70 -0.32
CA ASP A 525 -12.88 -46.17 1.02
C ASP A 525 -13.90 -45.58 2.02
N ASP A 526 -14.69 -46.44 2.67
CA ASP A 526 -15.67 -46.06 3.70
C ASP A 526 -15.15 -46.30 5.13
N GLY A 527 -13.85 -46.56 5.29
CA GLY A 527 -13.21 -46.90 6.56
C GLY A 527 -13.39 -48.36 7.00
N LYS A 528 -14.22 -49.15 6.30
CA LYS A 528 -14.39 -50.59 6.53
C LYS A 528 -13.99 -51.43 5.32
N TYR A 529 -14.19 -50.92 4.10
CA TYR A 529 -13.92 -51.60 2.86
C TYR A 529 -13.34 -50.65 1.82
N LYS A 530 -12.24 -51.06 1.19
CA LYS A 530 -11.73 -50.43 -0.03
C LYS A 530 -12.35 -51.13 -1.24
N THR A 531 -13.11 -50.40 -2.04
CA THR A 531 -13.73 -50.91 -3.26
C THR A 531 -13.23 -50.13 -4.45
N SER A 532 -13.06 -50.79 -5.60
CA SER A 532 -12.65 -50.16 -6.84
C SER A 532 -13.56 -50.60 -7.97
N GLY A 533 -13.84 -49.73 -8.93
CA GLY A 533 -14.63 -50.10 -10.09
C GLY A 533 -14.80 -48.96 -11.07
N GLU A 534 -15.33 -49.27 -12.24
CA GLU A 534 -15.76 -48.27 -13.21
C GLU A 534 -16.90 -47.41 -12.63
N LEU A 535 -17.14 -46.24 -13.22
CA LEU A 535 -18.07 -45.25 -12.66
C LEU A 535 -19.51 -45.78 -12.53
N LEU A 536 -20.03 -46.45 -13.56
CA LEU A 536 -21.42 -46.94 -13.54
C LEU A 536 -21.68 -47.96 -12.41
N PRO A 537 -20.88 -49.03 -12.26
CA PRO A 537 -21.06 -49.95 -11.13
C PRO A 537 -20.85 -49.30 -9.75
N LEU A 538 -19.96 -48.31 -9.63
CA LEU A 538 -19.78 -47.56 -8.37
C LEU A 538 -21.01 -46.68 -8.07
N TYR A 539 -21.53 -45.99 -9.07
CA TYR A 539 -22.73 -45.16 -8.96
C TYR A 539 -23.93 -45.99 -8.51
N LEU A 540 -24.21 -47.12 -9.18
CA LEU A 540 -25.35 -48.00 -8.89
C LEU A 540 -25.31 -48.67 -7.51
N ARG A 541 -24.13 -48.74 -6.88
CA ARG A 541 -23.95 -49.38 -5.57
C ARG A 541 -24.48 -48.55 -4.41
N PHE A 542 -24.59 -47.24 -4.56
CA PHE A 542 -24.96 -46.32 -3.48
C PHE A 542 -26.48 -46.28 -3.27
N GLU A 543 -27.04 -47.38 -2.75
CA GLU A 543 -28.48 -47.56 -2.48
C GLU A 543 -29.06 -46.60 -1.41
N GLY A 544 -28.22 -45.88 -0.65
CA GLY A 544 -28.62 -44.96 0.41
C GLY A 544 -28.74 -43.47 0.02
N TYR A 545 -28.53 -43.14 -1.26
CA TYR A 545 -28.68 -41.80 -1.81
C TYR A 545 -29.99 -41.70 -2.63
N GLU A 546 -30.35 -40.48 -3.08
CA GLU A 546 -31.49 -40.24 -3.99
C GLU A 546 -31.60 -41.30 -5.10
N PRO A 547 -32.81 -41.60 -5.62
CA PRO A 547 -32.97 -42.63 -6.63
C PRO A 547 -32.08 -42.36 -7.85
N HIS A 548 -31.31 -43.39 -8.26
CA HIS A 548 -30.43 -43.31 -9.42
C HIS A 548 -31.15 -42.72 -10.64
N ARG A 549 -30.48 -41.76 -11.30
CA ARG A 549 -31.01 -40.97 -12.41
C ARG A 549 -30.83 -41.74 -13.73
N GLU A 550 -31.95 -42.00 -14.41
CA GLU A 550 -31.97 -42.73 -15.68
C GLU A 550 -31.17 -42.00 -16.77
N ASP A 551 -31.34 -40.68 -16.88
CA ASP A 551 -30.65 -39.84 -17.86
C ASP A 551 -29.12 -39.85 -17.68
N LEU A 552 -28.64 -39.86 -16.44
CA LEU A 552 -27.21 -39.99 -16.15
C LEU A 552 -26.67 -41.38 -16.53
N ILE A 553 -27.41 -42.46 -16.21
CA ILE A 553 -27.03 -43.82 -16.61
C ILE A 553 -26.98 -43.94 -18.13
N ARG A 554 -27.97 -43.39 -18.83
CA ARG A 554 -28.00 -43.33 -20.29
C ARG A 554 -26.82 -42.54 -20.84
N ALA A 555 -26.47 -41.39 -20.25
CA ALA A 555 -25.32 -40.60 -20.66
C ALA A 555 -24.01 -41.38 -20.50
N MET A 556 -23.81 -42.07 -19.37
CA MET A 556 -22.64 -42.93 -19.14
C MET A 556 -22.54 -44.04 -20.20
N LEU A 557 -23.63 -44.80 -20.38
CA LEU A 557 -23.67 -45.94 -21.30
C LEU A 557 -23.56 -45.56 -22.77
N SER A 558 -24.06 -44.38 -23.15
CA SER A 558 -23.93 -43.86 -24.52
C SER A 558 -22.49 -43.53 -24.88
N LYS A 559 -21.67 -43.12 -23.90
CA LYS A 559 -20.27 -42.75 -24.12
C LYS A 559 -19.33 -43.94 -23.93
N TYR A 560 -19.62 -44.80 -22.95
CA TYR A 560 -18.87 -46.02 -22.68
C TYR A 560 -19.84 -47.12 -22.23
N ASN A 561 -20.24 -47.99 -23.15
CA ASN A 561 -21.18 -49.06 -22.85
C ASN A 561 -20.47 -50.22 -22.13
N ASN A 562 -20.48 -50.16 -20.80
CA ASN A 562 -20.00 -51.18 -19.88
C ASN A 562 -21.15 -51.88 -19.15
N VAL A 563 -22.33 -51.96 -19.77
CA VAL A 563 -23.55 -52.48 -19.14
C VAL A 563 -23.43 -53.91 -18.61
N ASN A 564 -22.54 -54.70 -19.23
CA ASN A 564 -22.24 -56.08 -18.86
C ASN A 564 -20.93 -56.21 -18.06
N THR A 565 -20.31 -55.11 -17.62
CA THR A 565 -19.12 -55.17 -16.78
C THR A 565 -19.52 -55.37 -15.34
N ALA A 566 -19.12 -56.49 -14.74
CA ALA A 566 -19.33 -56.72 -13.32
C ALA A 566 -18.37 -55.89 -12.45
N SER A 567 -18.84 -55.50 -11.26
CA SER A 567 -18.01 -54.81 -10.26
C SER A 567 -16.75 -55.61 -9.90
N ARG A 568 -15.57 -54.98 -10.02
CA ARG A 568 -14.26 -55.57 -9.69
C ARG A 568 -13.75 -55.10 -8.32
N CYS A 569 -14.27 -55.65 -7.22
CA CYS A 569 -13.61 -55.51 -5.92
C CYS A 569 -13.17 -56.85 -5.32
N PRO A 570 -11.95 -56.92 -4.72
CA PRO A 570 -11.33 -58.18 -4.28
C PRO A 570 -12.19 -59.01 -3.32
N ASN A 571 -13.05 -58.35 -2.54
CA ASN A 571 -13.88 -58.97 -1.51
C ASN A 571 -15.40 -58.81 -1.77
N CYS A 572 -15.80 -58.35 -2.96
CA CYS A 572 -17.21 -58.19 -3.30
C CYS A 572 -17.73 -59.36 -4.13
N LEU A 573 -19.03 -59.59 -4.05
CA LEU A 573 -19.75 -60.45 -4.99
C LEU A 573 -19.57 -59.91 -6.42
N LEU A 574 -19.45 -60.82 -7.38
CA LEU A 574 -19.53 -60.48 -8.80
C LEU A 574 -20.97 -60.08 -9.09
N VAL A 575 -21.21 -58.76 -9.20
CA VAL A 575 -22.53 -58.15 -9.38
C VAL A 575 -22.50 -57.30 -10.64
N TYR A 576 -23.41 -57.57 -11.56
CA TYR A 576 -23.61 -56.80 -12.77
C TYR A 576 -24.52 -55.59 -12.50
N PRO A 577 -24.40 -54.50 -13.29
CA PRO A 577 -25.30 -53.35 -13.21
C PRO A 577 -26.79 -53.74 -13.18
N LEU A 578 -27.17 -54.74 -13.99
CA LEU A 578 -28.53 -55.27 -14.05
C LEU A 578 -29.01 -55.87 -12.72
N ASP A 579 -28.14 -56.59 -12.00
CA ASP A 579 -28.46 -57.16 -10.68
C ASP A 579 -28.82 -56.05 -9.68
N MET A 580 -28.06 -54.96 -9.67
CA MET A 580 -28.21 -53.85 -8.73
C MET A 580 -29.56 -53.14 -8.93
N VAL A 581 -29.92 -52.85 -10.18
CA VAL A 581 -31.18 -52.19 -10.48
C VAL A 581 -32.39 -53.11 -10.24
N ILE A 582 -32.26 -54.42 -10.49
CA ILE A 582 -33.30 -55.41 -10.16
C ILE A 582 -33.53 -55.43 -8.65
N LYS A 583 -32.46 -55.50 -7.86
CA LYS A 583 -32.55 -55.49 -6.40
C LYS A 583 -33.26 -54.24 -5.88
N SER A 584 -33.03 -53.08 -6.50
CA SER A 584 -33.69 -51.81 -6.15
C SER A 584 -35.16 -51.69 -6.60
N GLY A 585 -35.66 -52.61 -7.45
CA GLY A 585 -37.04 -52.56 -7.96
C GLY A 585 -37.30 -51.47 -9.02
N ARG A 586 -36.24 -50.87 -9.58
CA ARG A 586 -36.33 -49.75 -10.53
C ARG A 586 -36.53 -50.25 -11.96
N ALA A 587 -37.79 -50.47 -12.33
CA ALA A 587 -38.17 -50.97 -13.66
C ALA A 587 -37.72 -50.06 -14.82
N ASP A 588 -37.71 -48.74 -14.61
CA ASP A 588 -37.20 -47.74 -15.56
C ASP A 588 -35.71 -47.94 -15.86
N LEU A 589 -34.91 -48.25 -14.84
CA LEU A 589 -33.48 -48.53 -15.00
C LEU A 589 -33.23 -49.90 -15.60
N VAL A 590 -34.00 -50.93 -15.23
CA VAL A 590 -33.94 -52.25 -15.89
C VAL A 590 -34.17 -52.10 -17.39
N LYS A 591 -35.22 -51.37 -17.79
CA LYS A 591 -35.51 -51.09 -19.19
C LYS A 591 -34.31 -50.43 -19.88
N THR A 592 -33.76 -49.38 -19.27
CA THR A 592 -32.62 -48.65 -19.80
C THR A 592 -31.40 -49.57 -19.99
N LEU A 593 -31.04 -50.37 -18.99
CA LEU A 593 -29.89 -51.28 -19.12
C LEU A 593 -30.13 -52.33 -20.21
N LEU A 594 -31.35 -52.87 -20.33
CA LEU A 594 -31.70 -53.82 -21.40
C LEU A 594 -31.63 -53.17 -22.80
N GLU A 595 -32.05 -51.92 -22.96
CA GLU A 595 -31.90 -51.15 -24.21
C GLU A 595 -30.42 -51.04 -24.64
N PHE A 596 -29.50 -50.95 -23.67
CA PHE A 596 -28.05 -50.94 -23.91
C PHE A 596 -27.43 -52.35 -24.02
N GLY A 597 -28.24 -53.41 -23.98
CA GLY A 597 -27.79 -54.79 -24.18
C GLY A 597 -27.33 -55.51 -22.91
N ALA A 598 -27.83 -55.13 -21.74
CA ALA A 598 -27.62 -55.89 -20.50
C ALA A 598 -28.11 -57.34 -20.67
N ASN A 599 -27.27 -58.31 -20.37
CA ASN A 599 -27.61 -59.71 -20.47
C ASN A 599 -28.24 -60.21 -19.15
N PRO A 600 -29.55 -60.52 -19.11
CA PRO A 600 -30.21 -61.06 -17.92
C PRO A 600 -29.70 -62.45 -17.52
N ASN A 601 -29.00 -63.16 -18.42
CA ASN A 601 -28.42 -64.47 -18.16
C ASN A 601 -27.00 -64.42 -17.57
N ASN A 602 -26.49 -63.24 -17.22
CA ASN A 602 -25.22 -63.16 -16.53
C ASN A 602 -25.34 -63.82 -15.15
N VAL A 603 -24.39 -64.69 -14.81
CA VAL A 603 -24.35 -65.40 -13.53
C VAL A 603 -23.54 -64.62 -12.50
N ASN A 604 -24.09 -64.44 -11.30
CA ASN A 604 -23.36 -63.92 -10.16
C ASN A 604 -22.41 -64.99 -9.57
N LYS A 605 -21.66 -64.63 -8.52
CA LYS A 605 -20.69 -65.55 -7.87
C LYS A 605 -21.33 -66.82 -7.28
N ASP A 606 -22.62 -66.78 -6.95
CA ASP A 606 -23.36 -67.92 -6.40
C ASP A 606 -23.93 -68.84 -7.50
N GLY A 607 -23.68 -68.51 -8.77
CA GLY A 607 -24.21 -69.21 -9.94
C GLY A 607 -25.64 -68.83 -10.29
N SER A 608 -26.24 -67.86 -9.60
CA SER A 608 -27.60 -67.37 -9.87
C SER A 608 -27.60 -66.36 -11.01
N LEU A 609 -28.61 -66.41 -11.88
CA LEU A 609 -28.78 -65.46 -12.98
C LEU A 609 -29.38 -64.14 -12.47
N SER A 610 -29.10 -63.03 -13.16
CA SER A 610 -29.56 -61.70 -12.74
C SER A 610 -31.07 -61.58 -12.48
N PHE A 611 -31.89 -62.22 -13.31
CA PHE A 611 -33.35 -62.19 -13.15
C PHE A 611 -33.88 -63.04 -11.97
N TRP A 612 -33.03 -63.84 -11.31
CA TRP A 612 -33.46 -64.66 -10.18
C TRP A 612 -34.00 -63.84 -9.02
N GLN A 613 -33.41 -62.67 -8.77
CA GLN A 613 -33.90 -61.78 -7.71
C GLN A 613 -35.32 -61.28 -7.97
N ALA A 614 -35.68 -61.01 -9.24
CA ALA A 614 -37.05 -60.64 -9.60
C ALA A 614 -38.04 -61.79 -9.38
N ILE A 615 -37.62 -63.04 -9.64
CA ILE A 615 -38.44 -64.23 -9.33
C ILE A 615 -38.65 -64.38 -7.83
N ILE A 616 -37.58 -64.33 -7.04
CA ILE A 616 -37.62 -64.49 -5.59
C ILE A 616 -38.50 -63.41 -4.94
N LYS A 617 -38.45 -62.18 -5.46
CA LYS A 617 -39.28 -61.06 -5.01
C LYS A 617 -40.69 -61.04 -5.61
N ASN A 618 -41.05 -62.04 -6.43
CA ASN A 618 -42.34 -62.16 -7.09
C ASN A 618 -42.70 -60.96 -8.00
N GLN A 619 -41.71 -60.37 -8.67
CA GLN A 619 -41.81 -59.15 -9.49
C GLN A 619 -42.02 -59.48 -10.98
N ILE A 620 -43.26 -59.80 -11.37
CA ILE A 620 -43.60 -60.25 -12.74
C ILE A 620 -43.30 -59.22 -13.80
N ASP A 621 -43.65 -57.96 -13.57
CA ASP A 621 -43.44 -56.89 -14.55
C ASP A 621 -41.96 -56.77 -14.95
N MET A 622 -41.03 -57.00 -14.02
CA MET A 622 -39.58 -56.98 -14.29
C MET A 622 -39.14 -58.22 -15.07
N LEU A 623 -39.76 -59.38 -14.80
CA LEU A 623 -39.50 -60.61 -15.54
C LEU A 623 -40.01 -60.54 -16.97
N GLU A 624 -41.21 -60.00 -17.17
CA GLU A 624 -41.78 -59.78 -18.49
C GLU A 624 -40.93 -58.78 -19.27
N MET A 625 -40.46 -57.71 -18.63
CA MET A 625 -39.53 -56.76 -19.24
C MET A 625 -38.22 -57.42 -19.69
N MET A 626 -37.60 -58.26 -18.84
CA MET A 626 -36.39 -59.00 -19.21
C MET A 626 -36.65 -60.08 -20.26
N ALA A 627 -37.80 -60.75 -20.23
CA ALA A 627 -38.22 -61.74 -21.21
C ALA A 627 -38.53 -61.11 -22.58
N ALA A 628 -38.96 -59.84 -22.60
CA ALA A 628 -39.14 -59.04 -23.81
C ALA A 628 -37.83 -58.43 -24.34
N SER A 629 -36.70 -58.61 -23.65
CA SER A 629 -35.39 -58.17 -24.13
C SER A 629 -34.89 -59.02 -25.30
N THR A 630 -33.76 -58.63 -25.90
CA THR A 630 -33.13 -59.41 -26.98
C THR A 630 -32.58 -60.77 -26.51
N PHE A 631 -32.49 -61.01 -25.19
CA PHE A 631 -31.96 -62.24 -24.64
C PHE A 631 -33.08 -63.18 -24.21
N LYS A 632 -33.03 -64.43 -24.69
CA LYS A 632 -33.89 -65.50 -24.17
C LYS A 632 -33.46 -65.87 -22.74
N LEU A 633 -34.36 -65.75 -21.77
CA LEU A 633 -34.07 -66.10 -20.38
C LEU A 633 -33.73 -67.60 -20.22
N ASN A 634 -32.63 -67.89 -19.53
CA ASN A 634 -32.21 -69.25 -19.24
C ASN A 634 -32.94 -69.80 -18.01
N LEU A 635 -34.18 -70.23 -18.22
CA LEU A 635 -35.03 -70.77 -17.15
C LEU A 635 -34.60 -72.18 -16.67
N HIS A 636 -33.67 -72.83 -17.37
CA HIS A 636 -33.17 -74.17 -17.04
C HIS A 636 -31.91 -74.16 -16.18
N ALA A 637 -31.37 -72.99 -15.83
CA ALA A 637 -30.21 -72.90 -14.97
C ALA A 637 -30.51 -73.42 -13.55
N LEU A 638 -29.52 -74.10 -12.98
CA LEU A 638 -29.49 -74.54 -11.59
C LEU A 638 -28.45 -73.70 -10.85
N ASP A 639 -28.67 -73.43 -9.56
CA ASP A 639 -27.64 -72.80 -8.72
C ASP A 639 -26.53 -73.79 -8.38
N ASN A 640 -25.55 -73.31 -7.62
CA ASN A 640 -24.46 -74.13 -7.08
C ASN A 640 -24.92 -75.28 -6.16
N LYS A 641 -26.18 -75.32 -5.72
CA LYS A 641 -26.79 -76.39 -4.93
C LYS A 641 -27.64 -77.35 -5.78
N GLY A 642 -27.68 -77.15 -7.11
CA GLY A 642 -28.48 -77.95 -8.03
C GLY A 642 -29.98 -77.67 -7.96
N ILE A 643 -30.37 -76.52 -7.41
CA ILE A 643 -31.78 -76.11 -7.26
C ILE A 643 -32.18 -75.24 -8.44
N SER A 644 -33.30 -75.58 -9.07
CA SER A 644 -33.90 -74.78 -10.15
C SER A 644 -34.59 -73.52 -9.63
N ILE A 645 -34.72 -72.53 -10.50
CA ILE A 645 -35.39 -71.27 -10.18
C ILE A 645 -36.89 -71.45 -9.86
N LEU A 646 -37.56 -72.42 -10.48
CA LEU A 646 -38.96 -72.76 -10.18
C LEU A 646 -39.10 -73.41 -8.79
N ALA A 647 -38.16 -74.30 -8.42
CA ALA A 647 -38.15 -74.87 -7.07
C ALA A 647 -37.94 -73.77 -6.01
N TRP A 648 -37.03 -72.82 -6.24
CA TRP A 648 -36.85 -71.66 -5.36
C TRP A 648 -38.12 -70.79 -5.26
N ALA A 649 -38.76 -70.47 -6.39
CA ALA A 649 -39.99 -69.68 -6.42
C ALA A 649 -41.10 -70.34 -5.58
N ASN A 650 -41.30 -71.65 -5.72
CA ASN A 650 -42.29 -72.41 -4.95
C ASN A 650 -41.96 -72.45 -3.45
N CYS A 651 -40.71 -72.72 -3.07
CA CYS A 651 -40.30 -72.72 -1.66
C CYS A 651 -40.55 -71.37 -1.00
N LEU A 652 -40.18 -70.29 -1.69
CA LEU A 652 -40.28 -68.92 -1.16
C LEU A 652 -41.68 -68.32 -1.29
N LYS A 653 -42.66 -69.10 -1.78
CA LYS A 653 -44.06 -68.67 -2.01
C LYS A 653 -44.18 -67.48 -2.96
N ALA A 654 -43.31 -67.42 -3.97
CA ALA A 654 -43.41 -66.47 -5.06
C ALA A 654 -44.41 -67.01 -6.12
N ASP A 655 -45.68 -67.09 -5.74
CA ASP A 655 -46.70 -67.86 -6.46
C ASP A 655 -46.91 -67.39 -7.92
N ALA A 656 -46.91 -66.07 -8.14
CA ALA A 656 -47.07 -65.51 -9.48
C ALA A 656 -45.86 -65.82 -10.36
N ALA A 657 -44.66 -65.76 -9.77
CA ALA A 657 -43.41 -66.03 -10.48
C ALA A 657 -43.27 -67.53 -10.78
N ALA A 658 -43.68 -68.39 -9.85
CA ALA A 658 -43.76 -69.83 -10.06
C ALA A 658 -44.75 -70.20 -11.18
N ALA A 659 -45.93 -69.58 -11.19
CA ALA A 659 -46.92 -69.77 -12.26
C ALA A 659 -46.37 -69.31 -13.62
N TRP A 660 -45.72 -68.14 -13.66
CA TRP A 660 -45.07 -67.62 -14.86
C TRP A 660 -43.96 -68.55 -15.36
N LEU A 661 -43.09 -69.02 -14.46
CA LEU A 661 -42.01 -69.95 -14.78
C LEU A 661 -42.52 -71.29 -15.32
N SER A 662 -43.53 -71.86 -14.67
CA SER A 662 -44.17 -73.11 -15.10
C SER A 662 -44.77 -72.96 -16.50
N LYS A 663 -45.51 -71.86 -16.74
CA LYS A 663 -46.07 -71.53 -18.06
C LYS A 663 -44.99 -71.39 -19.15
N ASN A 664 -43.81 -70.89 -18.79
CA ASN A 664 -42.69 -70.70 -19.71
C ASN A 664 -41.70 -71.89 -19.75
N GLY A 665 -42.07 -73.05 -19.19
CA GLY A 665 -41.32 -74.29 -19.34
C GLY A 665 -40.10 -74.45 -18.42
N ALA A 666 -40.02 -73.70 -17.33
CA ALA A 666 -38.96 -73.87 -16.33
C ALA A 666 -39.09 -75.23 -15.63
N PRO A 667 -38.00 -76.00 -15.45
CA PRO A 667 -38.04 -77.28 -14.74
C PRO A 667 -38.09 -77.08 -13.23
N GLU A 668 -38.81 -77.94 -12.52
CA GLU A 668 -38.80 -78.01 -11.05
C GLU A 668 -37.83 -79.11 -10.58
N ILE A 669 -36.58 -78.73 -10.33
CA ILE A 669 -35.50 -79.61 -9.85
C ILE A 669 -35.03 -79.12 -8.47
N GLY A 670 -34.82 -80.04 -7.53
CA GLY A 670 -34.23 -79.76 -6.22
C GLY A 670 -35.19 -79.22 -5.15
N ARG A 671 -36.52 -79.37 -5.32
CA ARG A 671 -37.53 -78.89 -4.36
C ARG A 671 -37.34 -79.43 -2.94
N GLU A 672 -37.02 -80.71 -2.79
CA GLU A 672 -36.78 -81.34 -1.49
C GLU A 672 -35.49 -80.83 -0.82
N ILE A 673 -34.48 -80.45 -1.61
CA ILE A 673 -33.25 -79.85 -1.12
C ILE A 673 -33.55 -78.44 -0.62
N CYS A 674 -34.30 -77.68 -1.41
CA CYS A 674 -34.76 -76.33 -1.08
C CYS A 674 -35.61 -76.30 0.22
N ALA A 675 -36.55 -77.23 0.39
CA ALA A 675 -37.37 -77.33 1.59
C ALA A 675 -36.58 -77.62 2.89
N LYS A 676 -35.38 -78.21 2.79
CA LYS A 676 -34.49 -78.47 3.93
C LYS A 676 -33.59 -77.28 4.29
N LEU A 677 -33.52 -76.27 3.42
CA LEU A 677 -32.73 -75.05 3.61
C LEU A 677 -33.54 -73.92 4.27
N GLN A 678 -34.86 -74.08 4.40
CA GLN A 678 -35.76 -73.24 5.19
C GLN A 678 -35.81 -73.73 6.64
#